data_AF-A0A0J7L5F3-F1
#
_entry.id   AF-A0A0J7L5F3-F1
#
_cell.length_a   1.000
_cell.length_b   1.000
_cell.length_c   1.000
_cell.angle_alpha   90.00
_cell.angle_beta   90.00
_cell.angle_gamma   90.00
#
_symmetry.space_group_name_H-M   'P 1'
#
loop_
_entity.id
_entity.type
_entity.pdbx_description
1 polymer ?
#
loop_
_entity_poly.entity_id
_entity_poly.type
_entity_poly.pdbx_seq_one_letter_code
_entity_poly.pdbx_strand_id
1 'polypeptide(L)'
;MMEEKGNSFAVKQQWNKKVDKSRHAELTYNIETLFEKHFIISDSQGQAETYTLPESESIFKEPPWRLDNLQILKDSLNEMKSRLNNFNLCEWQQHTNQMNKAGDIVNVVKKTIQAELVTQAWCKFYEIASNFFLVPLNEIRREENGKNFTSVHLCEAPGAFVAALNHWLKTNAPDVRWNWLATTLNPYCEENSYDRMVADDRFIRHTLKRWCFGADNTGDIMDLRNLDVLVERCKLLDGGVLLVTADGSVDCTDVPGEQENAVAQLHLCETMTCMHLLRKGGNFLLKLFTLFEHQSVCLMYLLSCAFHQVVVTKPASSKAGNSEMYVVCMNFRGRDYVAPYLNILRQHCGNVSPTKAMFNPRDIPGSFLRRLEECSEFFKHHQYQVIRDNISTFHAERYDSILFELKHVKRIVANKYLKECRLSRIDSANEIVGREILEKSNNSFINKKWRADSYNERCKRQDLKPQEHLLQICNKAKEIESPAEKSYTSSGDVRVDILEKLPVPFGLVRFGVAPDHPEVKNVINTFHKTANNPRVQFLGNVNVGTDVTVDQLRDFYHAVLLTYGAQKDRLLDIPGEHLSNVISGRRFVGWYNGMPADKDLNINLDVEEVVVLGQGNVAIDITRILLTPIDKLKNTDITSFALERLSHSRVRKVSMVGRRGPLQAAFTIAELRELLKLENCKKLWRAQDFAGVRDIVPTLARPRKRLTELMLKSLEESVSDSTYAKELNPIFLRSPVEFYGGDELRSVRFAVSRLRGDTIQNQIAEATDEFETIPCDLALRSIGYKSAQIDSSIPFDARKGRVVNVSGKVDSNLYSAGWAATGPVGVILSTMTNAFQVGNLVCKELASSSENKAGSNGVRDILNSKGIQIVSYGDWQKIDRIEQERGKQLGKTREKIVDVTEMLDIAAK
;
A
#
# COMPACT_ATOMS: atom_id res chain seq x y z
N MET A 1 -32.00 -25.73 68.09
CA MET A 1 -31.12 -26.12 66.96
C MET A 1 -31.87 -26.35 65.63
N MET A 2 -33.08 -25.82 65.45
CA MET A 2 -33.78 -25.76 64.15
C MET A 2 -34.16 -24.34 63.72
N GLU A 3 -34.03 -23.32 64.57
CA GLU A 3 -34.29 -21.92 64.19
C GLU A 3 -33.06 -21.18 63.62
N GLU A 4 -31.83 -21.64 63.90
CA GLU A 4 -30.61 -21.01 63.35
C GLU A 4 -30.30 -21.40 61.89
N LYS A 5 -30.88 -22.51 61.38
CA LYS A 5 -30.65 -22.94 59.99
C LYS A 5 -31.60 -22.28 58.98
N GLY A 6 -32.79 -21.84 59.41
CA GLY A 6 -33.75 -21.13 58.55
C GLY A 6 -33.32 -19.69 58.22
N ASN A 7 -32.72 -18.99 59.20
CA ASN A 7 -32.28 -17.60 59.03
C ASN A 7 -31.01 -17.50 58.14
N SER A 8 -30.12 -18.50 58.18
CA SER A 8 -28.94 -18.57 57.29
C SER A 8 -29.30 -18.77 55.81
N PHE A 9 -30.37 -19.50 55.52
CA PHE A 9 -30.81 -19.78 54.14
C PHE A 9 -31.59 -18.61 53.52
N ALA A 10 -32.44 -17.94 54.30
CA ALA A 10 -33.16 -16.75 53.87
C ALA A 10 -32.19 -15.56 53.65
N VAL A 11 -31.21 -15.37 54.53
CA VAL A 11 -30.17 -14.34 54.37
C VAL A 11 -29.25 -14.66 53.18
N LYS A 12 -28.89 -15.93 52.93
CA LYS A 12 -28.15 -16.33 51.71
C LYS A 12 -28.95 -16.14 50.42
N GLN A 13 -30.27 -16.38 50.42
CA GLN A 13 -31.11 -16.11 49.25
C GLN A 13 -31.37 -14.62 49.01
N GLN A 14 -31.50 -13.81 50.07
CA GLN A 14 -31.60 -12.35 49.96
C GLN A 14 -30.26 -11.72 49.56
N TRP A 15 -29.13 -12.23 50.06
CA TRP A 15 -27.79 -11.87 49.60
C TRP A 15 -27.58 -12.27 48.14
N ASN A 16 -27.89 -13.51 47.74
CA ASN A 16 -27.76 -13.93 46.34
C ASN A 16 -28.70 -13.13 45.41
N LYS A 17 -29.93 -12.80 45.81
CA LYS A 17 -30.82 -11.92 45.03
C LYS A 17 -30.36 -10.45 45.01
N LYS A 18 -29.73 -9.94 46.08
CA LYS A 18 -29.12 -8.59 46.10
C LYS A 18 -27.83 -8.55 45.27
N VAL A 19 -27.00 -9.58 45.32
CA VAL A 19 -25.77 -9.73 44.52
C VAL A 19 -26.12 -9.89 43.04
N ASP A 20 -27.17 -10.65 42.69
CA ASP A 20 -27.63 -10.83 41.30
C ASP A 20 -28.30 -9.56 40.74
N LYS A 21 -29.09 -8.82 41.55
CA LYS A 21 -29.59 -7.48 41.18
C LYS A 21 -28.49 -6.43 41.07
N SER A 22 -27.52 -6.43 41.98
CA SER A 22 -26.34 -5.55 41.95
C SER A 22 -25.50 -5.81 40.70
N ARG A 23 -25.28 -7.08 40.38
CA ARG A 23 -24.51 -7.51 39.21
C ARG A 23 -25.25 -7.23 37.90
N HIS A 24 -26.58 -7.31 37.88
CA HIS A 24 -27.39 -6.93 36.72
C HIS A 24 -27.43 -5.40 36.52
N ALA A 25 -27.52 -4.61 37.59
CA ALA A 25 -27.45 -3.15 37.55
C ALA A 25 -26.06 -2.67 37.09
N GLU A 26 -24.99 -3.28 37.61
CA GLU A 26 -23.61 -3.02 37.20
C GLU A 26 -23.35 -3.40 35.73
N LEU A 27 -23.91 -4.52 35.26
CA LEU A 27 -23.83 -4.93 33.86
C LEU A 27 -24.58 -3.95 32.93
N THR A 28 -25.75 -3.48 33.35
CA THR A 28 -26.57 -2.52 32.59
C THR A 28 -25.87 -1.17 32.48
N TYR A 29 -25.35 -0.64 33.59
CA TYR A 29 -24.55 0.59 33.64
C TYR A 29 -23.28 0.49 32.75
N ASN A 30 -22.59 -0.65 32.78
CA ASN A 30 -21.43 -0.91 31.92
C ASN A 30 -21.76 -1.00 30.42
N ILE A 31 -23.03 -1.24 30.05
CA ILE A 31 -23.49 -1.26 28.66
C ILE A 31 -23.94 0.15 28.23
N GLU A 32 -24.57 0.92 29.10
CA GLU A 32 -24.98 2.30 28.82
C GLU A 32 -23.78 3.21 28.57
N THR A 33 -22.78 3.13 29.44
CA THR A 33 -21.49 3.85 29.30
C THR A 33 -20.74 3.54 27.99
N LEU A 34 -21.04 2.42 27.32
CA LEU A 34 -20.45 2.09 26.02
C LEU A 34 -20.99 2.97 24.88
N PHE A 35 -22.23 3.43 24.98
CA PHE A 35 -22.88 4.29 23.99
C PHE A 35 -22.79 5.78 24.36
N GLU A 36 -22.58 6.11 25.63
CA GLU A 36 -22.55 7.50 26.14
C GLU A 36 -21.18 8.19 26.04
N LYS A 37 -20.29 7.74 25.17
CA LYS A 37 -18.97 8.35 24.95
C LYS A 37 -19.09 9.59 24.06
N HIS A 38 -19.69 10.64 24.62
CA HIS A 38 -19.94 11.92 23.99
C HIS A 38 -19.51 13.05 24.94
N PHE A 39 -18.79 14.04 24.42
CA PHE A 39 -18.33 15.19 25.19
C PHE A 39 -18.60 16.48 24.42
N ILE A 40 -19.34 17.40 25.01
CA ILE A 40 -19.72 18.68 24.39
C ILE A 40 -18.68 19.74 24.77
N ILE A 41 -18.12 20.43 23.78
CA ILE A 41 -17.06 21.44 23.96
C ILE A 41 -17.60 22.83 24.38
N SER A 42 -18.92 23.04 24.34
CA SER A 42 -19.55 24.24 24.92
C SER A 42 -19.56 24.19 26.46
N ASP A 43 -19.66 25.36 27.11
CA ASP A 43 -19.57 25.49 28.57
C ASP A 43 -20.67 24.72 29.35
N SER A 44 -20.25 24.29 30.53
CA SER A 44 -20.93 23.53 31.58
C SER A 44 -22.19 24.17 32.19
N GLN A 45 -22.47 25.46 31.94
CA GLN A 45 -23.61 26.18 32.53
C GLN A 45 -24.85 26.30 31.63
N GLY A 46 -24.85 25.69 30.44
CA GLY A 46 -26.01 25.73 29.54
C GLY A 46 -26.29 27.10 28.91
N GLN A 47 -25.40 28.08 29.09
CA GLN A 47 -25.33 29.27 28.26
C GLN A 47 -24.29 29.04 27.15
N ALA A 48 -24.66 29.35 25.91
CA ALA A 48 -23.78 29.22 24.76
C ALA A 48 -22.69 30.30 24.81
N GLU A 49 -21.59 30.06 25.53
CA GLU A 49 -20.36 30.84 25.33
C GLU A 49 -20.01 30.72 23.83
N THR A 50 -20.16 31.84 23.14
CA THR A 50 -19.99 31.91 21.70
C THR A 50 -18.52 32.24 21.44
N TYR A 51 -17.68 31.23 21.28
CA TYR A 51 -16.27 31.44 20.94
C TYR A 51 -16.16 32.24 19.62
N THR A 52 -15.22 33.19 19.57
CA THR A 52 -15.02 34.11 18.44
C THR A 52 -13.60 34.00 17.91
N LEU A 53 -13.44 34.13 16.58
CA LEU A 53 -12.11 34.07 15.99
C LEU A 53 -11.33 35.36 16.30
N PRO A 54 -10.02 35.26 16.62
CA PRO A 54 -9.15 36.43 16.73
C PRO A 54 -8.93 37.07 15.35
N GLU A 55 -8.30 38.25 15.27
CA GLU A 55 -8.03 38.90 13.98
C GLU A 55 -7.31 37.97 12.98
N SER A 56 -7.74 37.98 11.72
CA SER A 56 -7.20 37.09 10.68
C SER A 56 -5.68 37.21 10.51
N GLU A 57 -5.12 38.39 10.74
CA GLU A 57 -3.72 38.71 10.59
C GLU A 57 -2.84 38.10 11.70
N SER A 58 -3.44 37.68 12.83
CA SER A 58 -2.72 37.10 13.96
C SER A 58 -2.41 35.61 13.81
N ILE A 59 -3.08 34.91 12.88
CA ILE A 59 -2.92 33.46 12.74
C ILE A 59 -1.59 33.08 12.05
N PHE A 60 -1.01 31.94 12.43
CA PHE A 60 0.30 31.47 11.93
C PHE A 60 1.48 32.43 12.16
N LYS A 61 1.50 33.15 13.29
CA LYS A 61 2.60 34.05 13.65
C LYS A 61 3.56 33.48 14.71
N GLU A 62 3.02 32.71 15.65
CA GLU A 62 3.75 32.17 16.80
C GLU A 62 4.49 30.86 16.48
N PRO A 63 5.59 30.57 17.18
CA PRO A 63 6.20 29.25 17.15
C PRO A 63 5.25 28.18 17.76
N PRO A 64 5.45 26.90 17.44
CA PRO A 64 4.78 25.79 18.11
C PRO A 64 4.88 25.89 19.63
N TRP A 65 3.78 25.64 20.32
CA TRP A 65 3.69 25.69 21.78
C TRP A 65 3.11 24.39 22.34
N ARG A 66 3.18 24.23 23.66
CA ARG A 66 2.66 23.06 24.38
C ARG A 66 1.91 23.52 25.63
N LEU A 67 0.92 22.75 26.04
CA LEU A 67 0.20 22.93 27.31
C LEU A 67 0.58 21.79 28.24
N ASP A 68 1.15 22.12 29.39
CA ASP A 68 1.75 21.13 30.30
C ASP A 68 0.75 20.06 30.73
N ASN A 69 -0.50 20.45 31.05
CA ASN A 69 -1.56 19.50 31.42
C ASN A 69 -1.82 18.46 30.32
N LEU A 70 -1.95 18.89 29.06
CA LEU A 70 -2.18 17.98 27.93
C LEU A 70 -0.98 17.06 27.67
N GLN A 71 0.24 17.54 27.89
CA GLN A 71 1.45 16.73 27.75
C GLN A 71 1.54 15.67 28.85
N ILE A 72 1.14 15.99 30.08
CA ILE A 72 1.02 15.00 31.17
C ILE A 72 0.02 13.89 30.79
N LEU A 73 -1.12 14.25 30.18
CA LEU A 73 -2.10 13.27 29.70
C LEU A 73 -1.54 12.40 28.57
N LYS A 74 -0.81 13.01 27.62
CA LYS A 74 -0.11 12.32 26.53
C LYS A 74 0.88 11.29 27.08
N ASP A 75 1.73 11.70 28.00
CA ASP A 75 2.77 10.85 28.58
C ASP A 75 2.16 9.69 29.37
N SER A 76 1.14 9.95 30.20
CA SER A 76 0.41 8.92 30.95
C SER A 76 -0.24 7.87 30.03
N LEU A 77 -0.86 8.31 28.92
CA LEU A 77 -1.46 7.37 27.97
C LEU A 77 -0.40 6.60 27.18
N ASN A 78 0.70 7.25 26.80
CA ASN A 78 1.80 6.61 26.08
C ASN A 78 2.54 5.59 26.95
N GLU A 79 2.73 5.86 28.23
CA GLU A 79 3.24 4.90 29.21
C GLU A 79 2.35 3.65 29.25
N MET A 80 1.03 3.83 29.33
CA MET A 80 0.12 2.69 29.30
C MET A 80 0.18 1.91 27.98
N LYS A 81 0.21 2.61 26.83
CA LYS A 81 0.37 1.97 25.51
C LYS A 81 1.68 1.20 25.40
N SER A 82 2.78 1.71 25.97
CA SER A 82 4.10 1.06 25.94
C SER A 82 4.12 -0.30 26.65
N ARG A 83 3.23 -0.52 27.62
CA ARG A 83 3.09 -1.83 28.30
C ARG A 83 2.59 -2.91 27.35
N LEU A 84 1.99 -2.54 26.22
CA LEU A 84 1.58 -3.46 25.15
C LEU A 84 2.77 -3.98 24.34
N ASN A 85 3.94 -3.37 24.48
CA ASN A 85 5.02 -3.63 23.56
C ASN A 85 5.51 -5.08 23.61
N ASN A 86 5.38 -5.77 24.74
CA ASN A 86 5.82 -7.16 24.90
C ASN A 86 4.81 -8.22 24.42
N PHE A 87 3.59 -7.84 24.04
CA PHE A 87 2.55 -8.81 23.66
C PHE A 87 2.63 -9.16 22.18
N ASN A 88 2.63 -10.47 21.85
CA ASN A 88 2.55 -10.95 20.47
C ASN A 88 1.36 -10.32 19.75
N LEU A 89 1.58 -9.71 18.59
CA LEU A 89 0.56 -8.89 17.93
C LEU A 89 -0.64 -9.71 17.46
N CYS A 90 -0.43 -10.96 17.02
CA CYS A 90 -1.52 -11.82 16.58
C CYS A 90 -2.38 -12.28 17.75
N GLU A 91 -1.75 -12.76 18.82
CA GLU A 91 -2.45 -13.21 20.03
C GLU A 91 -3.17 -12.05 20.72
N TRP A 92 -2.51 -10.90 20.84
CA TRP A 92 -3.08 -9.68 21.37
C TRP A 92 -4.27 -9.19 20.55
N GLN A 93 -4.16 -9.22 19.21
CA GLN A 93 -5.25 -8.85 18.32
C GLN A 93 -6.42 -9.83 18.42
N GLN A 94 -6.16 -11.13 18.57
CA GLN A 94 -7.18 -12.15 18.78
C GLN A 94 -7.89 -11.94 20.12
N HIS A 95 -7.13 -11.75 21.20
CA HIS A 95 -7.66 -11.47 22.54
C HIS A 95 -8.52 -10.20 22.54
N THR A 96 -8.01 -9.07 22.07
CA THR A 96 -8.76 -7.81 22.06
C THR A 96 -10.02 -7.88 21.17
N ASN A 97 -10.01 -8.66 20.09
CA ASN A 97 -11.22 -8.95 19.30
C ASN A 97 -12.23 -9.79 20.09
N GLN A 98 -11.76 -10.79 20.85
CA GLN A 98 -12.62 -11.59 21.72
C GLN A 98 -13.19 -10.75 22.87
N MET A 99 -12.40 -9.86 23.46
CA MET A 99 -12.78 -9.00 24.58
C MET A 99 -13.62 -7.79 24.18
N ASN A 100 -13.77 -7.50 22.88
CA ASN A 100 -14.58 -6.39 22.39
C ASN A 100 -16.09 -6.61 22.68
N LYS A 101 -16.63 -5.87 23.65
CA LYS A 101 -18.07 -5.86 24.02
C LYS A 101 -19.00 -5.52 22.84
N ALA A 102 -18.53 -4.75 21.86
CA ALA A 102 -19.28 -4.37 20.65
C ALA A 102 -18.98 -5.27 19.43
N GLY A 103 -18.21 -6.36 19.60
CA GLY A 103 -17.70 -7.17 18.50
C GLY A 103 -18.73 -7.83 17.60
N ASP A 104 -19.98 -8.00 18.08
CA ASP A 104 -21.05 -8.66 17.33
C ASP A 104 -21.87 -7.69 16.47
N ILE A 105 -21.77 -6.37 16.68
CA ILE A 105 -22.61 -5.36 15.98
C ILE A 105 -22.54 -5.54 14.45
N VAL A 106 -21.33 -5.53 13.88
CA VAL A 106 -21.13 -5.65 12.42
C VAL A 106 -21.74 -6.93 11.87
N ASN A 107 -21.55 -8.06 12.56
CA ASN A 107 -22.05 -9.35 12.12
C ASN A 107 -23.58 -9.44 12.22
N VAL A 108 -24.16 -8.86 13.28
CA VAL A 108 -25.61 -8.81 13.47
C VAL A 108 -26.27 -7.92 12.41
N VAL A 109 -25.70 -6.75 12.11
CA VAL A 109 -26.20 -5.88 11.03
C VAL A 109 -26.14 -6.62 9.68
N LYS A 110 -25.03 -7.27 9.35
CA LYS A 110 -24.89 -8.06 8.11
C LYS A 110 -25.93 -9.17 7.98
N LYS A 111 -26.20 -9.89 9.07
CA LYS A 111 -27.10 -11.06 9.04
C LYS A 111 -28.57 -10.66 9.07
N THR A 112 -28.93 -9.72 9.94
CA THR A 112 -30.32 -9.37 10.23
C THR A 112 -30.83 -8.25 9.33
N ILE A 113 -30.07 -7.16 9.21
CA ILE A 113 -30.48 -5.98 8.43
C ILE A 113 -30.14 -6.13 6.96
N GLN A 114 -29.07 -6.87 6.66
CA GLN A 114 -28.65 -7.19 5.29
C GLN A 114 -28.32 -5.95 4.45
N ALA A 115 -27.84 -4.87 5.07
CA ALA A 115 -27.42 -3.66 4.37
C ALA A 115 -26.19 -3.89 3.47
N GLU A 116 -26.03 -3.06 2.43
CA GLU A 116 -24.88 -3.08 1.54
C GLU A 116 -23.61 -2.50 2.21
N LEU A 117 -22.43 -2.99 1.80
CA LEU A 117 -21.10 -2.53 2.24
C LEU A 117 -20.91 -2.38 3.77
N VAL A 118 -21.53 -3.26 4.57
CA VAL A 118 -21.42 -3.17 6.03
C VAL A 118 -19.98 -3.43 6.49
N THR A 119 -19.36 -2.41 7.05
CA THR A 119 -18.03 -2.43 7.67
C THR A 119 -18.10 -1.86 9.09
N GLN A 120 -16.98 -1.86 9.82
CA GLN A 120 -16.94 -1.17 11.12
C GLN A 120 -17.16 0.34 10.95
N ALA A 121 -16.62 0.96 9.89
CA ALA A 121 -16.84 2.38 9.58
C ALA A 121 -18.32 2.67 9.28
N TRP A 122 -19.00 1.77 8.55
CA TRP A 122 -20.44 1.86 8.29
C TRP A 122 -21.24 1.96 9.61
N CYS A 123 -20.96 1.07 10.58
CA CYS A 123 -21.66 1.07 11.86
C CYS A 123 -21.36 2.34 12.69
N LYS A 124 -20.10 2.78 12.72
CA LYS A 124 -19.73 4.03 13.42
C LYS A 124 -20.50 5.22 12.88
N PHE A 125 -20.51 5.39 11.56
CA PHE A 125 -21.21 6.51 10.93
C PHE A 125 -22.71 6.43 11.17
N TYR A 126 -23.33 5.25 11.01
CA TYR A 126 -24.76 5.08 11.21
C TYR A 126 -25.19 5.41 12.66
N GLU A 127 -24.37 5.00 13.64
CA GLU A 127 -24.56 5.34 15.05
C GLU A 127 -24.51 6.86 15.27
N ILE A 128 -23.50 7.54 14.71
CA ILE A 128 -23.35 8.99 14.79
C ILE A 128 -24.54 9.70 14.13
N ALA A 129 -24.93 9.30 12.92
CA ALA A 129 -26.06 9.88 12.19
C ALA A 129 -27.40 9.68 12.92
N SER A 130 -27.51 8.65 13.76
CA SER A 130 -28.72 8.36 14.56
C SER A 130 -28.75 9.10 15.89
N ASN A 131 -27.58 9.31 16.52
CA ASN A 131 -27.46 9.96 17.83
C ASN A 131 -27.37 11.48 17.73
N PHE A 132 -26.92 12.01 16.60
CA PHE A 132 -26.77 13.43 16.36
C PHE A 132 -27.66 13.90 15.21
N PHE A 133 -28.04 15.17 15.22
CA PHE A 133 -28.73 15.82 14.11
C PHE A 133 -27.78 16.09 12.93
N LEU A 134 -27.00 15.08 12.54
CA LEU A 134 -25.97 15.16 11.51
C LEU A 134 -26.56 15.42 10.13
N VAL A 135 -27.75 14.88 9.84
CA VAL A 135 -28.55 15.24 8.67
C VAL A 135 -29.51 16.37 9.07
N PRO A 136 -29.30 17.62 8.59
CA PRO A 136 -30.06 18.78 9.05
C PRO A 136 -31.43 18.87 8.36
N LEU A 137 -32.37 17.98 8.73
CA LEU A 137 -33.70 17.86 8.08
C LEU A 137 -34.49 19.18 8.06
N ASN A 138 -34.34 20.02 9.09
CA ASN A 138 -35.01 21.33 9.14
C ASN A 138 -34.48 22.28 8.06
N GLU A 139 -33.17 22.27 7.80
CA GLU A 139 -32.58 23.09 6.73
C GLU A 139 -32.89 22.53 5.34
N ILE A 140 -32.97 21.20 5.21
CA ILE A 140 -33.36 20.55 3.94
C ILE A 140 -34.80 20.96 3.56
N ARG A 141 -35.71 21.01 4.53
CA ARG A 141 -37.16 21.25 4.32
C ARG A 141 -37.56 22.73 4.28
N ARG A 142 -36.60 23.66 4.32
CA ARG A 142 -36.86 25.10 4.46
C ARG A 142 -37.24 25.81 3.15
N GLU A 143 -36.87 25.25 1.99
CA GLU A 143 -37.09 25.87 0.66
C GLU A 143 -38.38 25.34 -0.01
N GLU A 144 -39.02 26.11 -0.91
CA GLU A 144 -40.28 25.73 -1.60
C GLU A 144 -40.15 24.46 -2.47
N ASN A 145 -38.92 24.12 -2.90
CA ASN A 145 -38.53 22.85 -3.54
C ASN A 145 -37.72 21.91 -2.60
N GLY A 146 -37.84 22.12 -1.28
CA GLY A 146 -36.95 21.68 -0.19
C GLY A 146 -36.95 20.18 0.14
N LYS A 147 -36.55 19.36 -0.82
CA LYS A 147 -36.24 17.94 -0.60
C LYS A 147 -34.83 17.56 -1.05
N ASN A 148 -34.06 18.49 -1.62
CA ASN A 148 -32.72 18.20 -2.11
C ASN A 148 -31.70 18.28 -0.97
N PHE A 149 -30.90 17.24 -0.81
CA PHE A 149 -29.83 17.15 0.17
C PHE A 149 -28.53 16.78 -0.54
N THR A 150 -27.48 17.56 -0.35
CA THR A 150 -26.16 17.29 -0.93
C THR A 150 -25.13 17.05 0.16
N SER A 151 -24.42 15.91 0.09
CA SER A 151 -23.28 15.60 0.96
C SER A 151 -21.97 15.43 0.19
N VAL A 152 -20.85 15.74 0.83
CA VAL A 152 -19.50 15.50 0.31
C VAL A 152 -18.68 14.69 1.30
N HIS A 153 -18.04 13.63 0.81
CA HIS A 153 -17.29 12.69 1.65
C HIS A 153 -15.80 12.74 1.29
N LEU A 154 -14.97 13.21 2.22
CA LEU A 154 -13.52 13.36 2.06
C LEU A 154 -12.81 12.11 2.59
N CYS A 155 -11.80 11.66 1.85
CA CYS A 155 -11.02 10.46 2.17
C CYS A 155 -11.89 9.21 2.43
N GLU A 156 -12.93 9.02 1.62
CA GLU A 156 -14.07 8.14 1.91
C GLU A 156 -13.88 6.64 1.59
N ALA A 157 -12.79 6.27 0.92
CA ALA A 157 -12.62 4.89 0.43
C ALA A 157 -12.79 3.86 1.57
N PRO A 158 -13.58 2.78 1.36
CA PRO A 158 -14.14 2.34 0.08
C PRO A 158 -15.51 2.95 -0.28
N GLY A 159 -16.16 3.72 0.62
CA GLY A 159 -17.56 4.18 0.46
C GLY A 159 -18.50 3.84 1.62
N ALA A 160 -17.95 3.51 2.80
CA ALA A 160 -18.71 3.00 3.92
C ALA A 160 -19.68 4.02 4.54
N PHE A 161 -19.29 5.30 4.66
CA PHE A 161 -20.17 6.34 5.18
C PHE A 161 -21.24 6.69 4.15
N VAL A 162 -20.90 6.68 2.86
CA VAL A 162 -21.86 6.89 1.77
C VAL A 162 -22.96 5.83 1.81
N ALA A 163 -22.59 4.55 1.87
CA ALA A 163 -23.56 3.45 1.96
C ALA A 163 -24.40 3.52 3.26
N ALA A 164 -23.79 3.89 4.38
CA ALA A 164 -24.49 4.06 5.66
C ALA A 164 -25.48 5.22 5.64
N LEU A 165 -25.08 6.37 5.07
CA LEU A 165 -25.94 7.54 4.92
C LEU A 165 -27.14 7.26 4.03
N ASN A 166 -26.95 6.54 2.92
CA ASN A 166 -28.05 6.09 2.06
C ASN A 166 -29.06 5.28 2.86
N HIS A 167 -28.58 4.26 3.59
CA HIS A 167 -29.43 3.41 4.40
C HIS A 167 -30.20 4.23 5.45
N TRP A 168 -29.52 5.18 6.11
CA TRP A 168 -30.14 6.03 7.10
C TRP A 168 -31.24 6.91 6.50
N LEU A 169 -30.97 7.54 5.35
CA LEU A 169 -31.93 8.39 4.63
C LEU A 169 -33.16 7.58 4.20
N LYS A 170 -32.98 6.39 3.64
CA LYS A 170 -34.09 5.54 3.22
C LYS A 170 -34.95 5.06 4.36
N THR A 171 -34.37 4.89 5.55
CA THR A 171 -35.10 4.49 6.76
C THR A 171 -35.78 5.65 7.46
N ASN A 172 -35.13 6.82 7.56
CA ASN A 172 -35.57 7.91 8.43
C ASN A 172 -36.13 9.14 7.68
N ALA A 173 -35.78 9.32 6.41
CA ALA A 173 -36.17 10.47 5.60
C ALA A 173 -36.36 10.08 4.11
N PRO A 174 -37.25 9.11 3.80
CA PRO A 174 -37.39 8.55 2.45
C PRO A 174 -37.85 9.57 1.39
N ASP A 175 -38.40 10.70 1.81
CA ASP A 175 -38.84 11.79 0.94
C ASP A 175 -37.69 12.69 0.47
N VAL A 176 -36.50 12.59 1.07
CA VAL A 176 -35.32 13.39 0.72
C VAL A 176 -34.65 12.85 -0.55
N ARG A 177 -34.43 13.74 -1.52
CA ARG A 177 -33.63 13.50 -2.73
C ARG A 177 -32.18 13.81 -2.44
N TRP A 178 -31.34 12.78 -2.52
CA TRP A 178 -29.95 12.89 -2.10
C TRP A 178 -28.97 12.88 -3.28
N ASN A 179 -28.09 13.87 -3.30
CA ASN A 179 -26.92 13.95 -4.16
C ASN A 179 -25.66 13.83 -3.31
N TRP A 180 -24.62 13.19 -3.85
CA TRP A 180 -23.35 13.11 -3.14
C TRP A 180 -22.16 13.15 -4.10
N LEU A 181 -21.03 13.59 -3.55
CA LEU A 181 -19.71 13.44 -4.15
C LEU A 181 -18.74 12.89 -3.10
N ALA A 182 -17.69 12.21 -3.56
CA ALA A 182 -16.65 11.72 -2.68
C ALA A 182 -15.24 11.97 -3.25
N THR A 183 -14.27 12.11 -2.37
CA THR A 183 -12.84 12.13 -2.71
C THR A 183 -12.09 11.06 -1.93
N THR A 184 -11.01 10.57 -2.51
CA THR A 184 -10.05 9.66 -1.89
C THR A 184 -8.84 9.61 -2.81
N LEU A 185 -7.71 9.10 -2.30
CA LEU A 185 -6.57 8.78 -3.16
C LEU A 185 -7.04 7.78 -4.22
N ASN A 186 -6.93 8.19 -5.49
CA ASN A 186 -7.45 7.46 -6.62
C ASN A 186 -6.85 6.04 -6.67
N PRO A 187 -7.67 4.98 -6.50
CA PRO A 187 -7.21 3.59 -6.55
C PRO A 187 -6.56 3.20 -7.88
N TYR A 188 -6.81 3.99 -8.93
CA TYR A 188 -6.37 3.75 -10.30
C TYR A 188 -5.22 4.66 -10.75
N CYS A 189 -4.68 5.50 -9.86
CA CYS A 189 -3.54 6.39 -10.16
C CYS A 189 -2.23 5.77 -9.66
N GLU A 190 -1.28 5.54 -10.59
CA GLU A 190 0.01 4.88 -10.33
C GLU A 190 0.95 5.68 -9.40
N GLU A 191 0.70 6.98 -9.23
CA GLU A 191 1.51 7.86 -8.37
C GLU A 191 1.19 7.70 -6.88
N ASN A 192 0.02 7.12 -6.55
CA ASN A 192 -0.37 6.87 -5.18
C ASN A 192 0.29 5.59 -4.64
N SER A 193 0.87 5.67 -3.43
CA SER A 193 1.43 4.49 -2.77
C SER A 193 0.32 3.56 -2.27
N TYR A 194 0.44 2.27 -2.59
CA TYR A 194 -0.44 1.20 -2.10
C TYR A 194 -0.53 1.14 -0.57
N ASP A 195 0.49 1.61 0.17
CA ASP A 195 0.47 1.66 1.64
C ASP A 195 -0.51 2.72 2.19
N ARG A 196 -0.92 3.68 1.35
CA ARG A 196 -1.83 4.77 1.71
C ARG A 196 -3.25 4.58 1.16
N MET A 197 -3.45 3.62 0.27
CA MET A 197 -4.73 3.43 -0.42
C MET A 197 -5.53 2.32 0.24
N VAL A 198 -6.85 2.48 0.26
CA VAL A 198 -7.75 1.40 0.65
C VAL A 198 -7.90 0.46 -0.54
N ALA A 199 -7.53 -0.81 -0.35
CA ALA A 199 -7.50 -1.82 -1.41
C ALA A 199 -8.89 -2.27 -1.90
N ASP A 200 -9.96 -1.96 -1.16
CA ASP A 200 -11.33 -2.31 -1.54
C ASP A 200 -11.93 -1.22 -2.43
N ASP A 201 -11.98 -1.44 -3.75
CA ASP A 201 -12.52 -0.50 -4.73
C ASP A 201 -13.95 -0.85 -5.18
N ARG A 202 -14.58 -1.88 -4.61
CA ARG A 202 -15.81 -2.47 -5.18
C ARG A 202 -16.96 -1.46 -5.25
N PHE A 203 -17.10 -0.61 -4.24
CA PHE A 203 -18.12 0.44 -4.26
C PHE A 203 -17.71 1.62 -5.16
N ILE A 204 -16.43 2.01 -5.16
CA ILE A 204 -15.86 3.06 -6.01
C ILE A 204 -16.10 2.77 -7.49
N ARG A 205 -15.79 1.53 -7.92
CA ARG A 205 -15.92 1.07 -9.30
C ARG A 205 -17.32 1.26 -9.87
N HIS A 206 -18.35 0.92 -9.08
CA HIS A 206 -19.74 1.03 -9.51
C HIS A 206 -20.30 2.45 -9.39
N THR A 207 -19.62 3.35 -8.68
CA THR A 207 -20.07 4.71 -8.41
C THR A 207 -19.12 5.79 -8.95
N LEU A 208 -18.18 5.43 -9.85
CA LEU A 208 -17.05 6.27 -10.27
C LEU A 208 -17.43 7.70 -10.68
N LYS A 209 -18.60 7.89 -11.31
CA LYS A 209 -19.15 9.20 -11.71
C LYS A 209 -19.48 10.13 -10.53
N ARG A 210 -19.45 9.64 -9.29
CA ARG A 210 -19.64 10.42 -8.06
C ARG A 210 -18.32 10.68 -7.32
N TRP A 211 -17.20 10.11 -7.80
CA TRP A 211 -15.88 10.34 -7.24
C TRP A 211 -15.16 11.48 -7.96
N CYS A 212 -14.50 12.34 -7.20
CA CYS A 212 -13.71 13.47 -7.68
C CYS A 212 -12.24 13.28 -7.28
N PHE A 213 -11.39 13.00 -8.27
CA PHE A 213 -9.96 12.79 -8.06
C PHE A 213 -9.11 14.05 -8.34
N GLY A 214 -9.77 15.20 -8.54
CA GLY A 214 -9.10 16.47 -8.71
C GLY A 214 -8.46 16.69 -10.10
N ALA A 215 -7.59 17.69 -10.19
CA ALA A 215 -6.98 18.16 -11.43
C ALA A 215 -5.89 17.23 -11.96
N ASP A 216 -5.12 16.62 -11.06
CA ASP A 216 -4.04 15.69 -11.40
C ASP A 216 -4.46 14.22 -11.31
N ASN A 217 -5.73 13.97 -11.01
CA ASN A 217 -6.33 12.64 -10.89
C ASN A 217 -5.73 11.78 -9.76
N THR A 218 -4.91 12.34 -8.85
CA THR A 218 -4.37 11.63 -7.68
C THR A 218 -5.42 11.47 -6.59
N GLY A 219 -6.36 12.40 -6.49
CA GLY A 219 -7.33 12.47 -5.40
C GLY A 219 -6.72 12.87 -4.05
N ASP A 220 -5.48 13.38 -4.04
CA ASP A 220 -4.84 13.92 -2.85
C ASP A 220 -5.48 15.27 -2.49
N ILE A 221 -6.21 15.32 -1.37
CA ILE A 221 -6.90 16.53 -0.90
C ILE A 221 -5.91 17.55 -0.30
N MET A 222 -4.66 17.16 -0.05
CA MET A 222 -3.60 18.09 0.34
C MET A 222 -3.04 18.87 -0.85
N ASP A 223 -3.41 18.52 -2.09
CA ASP A 223 -3.17 19.36 -3.26
C ASP A 223 -4.35 20.30 -3.50
N LEU A 224 -4.11 21.60 -3.37
CA LEU A 224 -5.14 22.63 -3.50
C LEU A 224 -5.78 22.67 -4.89
N ARG A 225 -5.11 22.21 -5.94
CA ARG A 225 -5.68 22.12 -7.30
C ARG A 225 -6.80 21.09 -7.34
N ASN A 226 -6.70 20.03 -6.54
CA ASN A 226 -7.73 19.00 -6.43
C ASN A 226 -8.94 19.51 -5.66
N LEU A 227 -8.72 20.33 -4.63
CA LEU A 227 -9.79 21.05 -3.95
C LEU A 227 -10.55 21.97 -4.90
N ASP A 228 -9.86 22.77 -5.72
CA ASP A 228 -10.52 23.71 -6.64
C ASP A 228 -11.49 22.99 -7.58
N VAL A 229 -11.06 21.85 -8.15
CA VAL A 229 -11.93 21.00 -9.00
C VAL A 229 -13.14 20.47 -8.22
N LEU A 230 -12.96 20.07 -6.96
CA LEU A 230 -14.07 19.62 -6.11
C LEU A 230 -15.06 20.76 -5.82
N VAL A 231 -14.56 21.97 -5.55
CA VAL A 231 -15.39 23.16 -5.33
C VAL A 231 -16.20 23.49 -6.57
N GLU A 232 -15.58 23.51 -7.76
CA GLU A 232 -16.28 23.75 -9.02
C GLU A 232 -17.36 22.70 -9.29
N ARG A 233 -17.06 21.41 -9.05
CA ARG A 233 -18.03 20.34 -9.23
C ARG A 233 -19.21 20.45 -8.28
N CYS A 234 -18.98 20.89 -7.04
CA CYS A 234 -20.04 21.11 -6.06
C CYS A 234 -20.96 22.29 -6.44
N LYS A 235 -20.47 23.30 -7.18
CA LYS A 235 -21.32 24.39 -7.68
C LYS A 235 -22.37 23.93 -8.69
N LEU A 236 -22.15 22.78 -9.35
CA LEU A 236 -23.09 22.18 -10.29
C LEU A 236 -24.22 21.38 -9.59
N LEU A 237 -24.19 21.26 -8.26
CA LEU A 237 -25.18 20.50 -7.50
C LEU A 237 -26.24 21.42 -6.90
N ASP A 238 -27.50 21.04 -7.08
CA ASP A 238 -28.63 21.77 -6.53
C ASP A 238 -28.64 21.77 -5.00
N GLY A 239 -29.04 22.88 -4.40
CA GLY A 239 -29.26 23.02 -2.95
C GLY A 239 -28.00 23.24 -2.10
N GLY A 240 -26.80 23.21 -2.68
CA GLY A 240 -25.54 23.42 -1.94
C GLY A 240 -25.22 22.32 -0.91
N VAL A 241 -23.98 22.27 -0.43
CA VAL A 241 -23.51 21.19 0.44
C VAL A 241 -23.96 21.42 1.90
N LEU A 242 -24.74 20.48 2.44
CA LEU A 242 -25.28 20.52 3.81
C LEU A 242 -24.58 19.55 4.77
N LEU A 243 -23.82 18.60 4.26
CA LEU A 243 -23.02 17.68 5.07
C LEU A 243 -21.66 17.45 4.42
N VAL A 244 -20.59 17.63 5.19
CA VAL A 244 -19.26 17.15 4.83
C VAL A 244 -18.83 16.09 5.83
N THR A 245 -18.23 14.99 5.37
CA THR A 245 -17.61 13.98 6.25
C THR A 245 -16.14 13.82 5.88
N ALA A 246 -15.30 13.48 6.84
CA ALA A 246 -13.87 13.25 6.66
C ALA A 246 -13.42 12.05 7.51
N ASP A 247 -13.06 10.94 6.84
CA ASP A 247 -12.58 9.69 7.49
C ASP A 247 -11.10 9.41 7.19
N GLY A 248 -10.35 10.44 6.78
CA GLY A 248 -8.93 10.35 6.42
C GLY A 248 -8.03 9.88 7.56
N SER A 249 -6.99 9.11 7.23
CA SER A 249 -5.93 8.76 8.16
C SER A 249 -4.63 8.41 7.44
N VAL A 250 -3.52 8.30 8.19
CA VAL A 250 -2.21 7.87 7.67
C VAL A 250 -1.71 6.64 8.44
N ASP A 251 -0.90 5.78 7.80
CA ASP A 251 -0.33 4.59 8.45
C ASP A 251 0.75 5.01 9.46
N CYS A 252 0.42 4.92 10.74
CA CYS A 252 1.31 5.22 11.88
C CYS A 252 1.72 3.95 12.65
N THR A 253 1.69 2.77 12.02
CA THR A 253 1.94 1.49 12.72
C THR A 253 3.30 1.48 13.45
N ASP A 254 4.30 2.16 12.90
CA ASP A 254 5.67 2.14 13.43
C ASP A 254 5.89 3.12 14.59
N VAL A 255 5.05 4.16 14.72
CA VAL A 255 5.11 5.14 15.82
C VAL A 255 3.71 5.53 16.29
N PRO A 256 2.98 4.64 17.00
CA PRO A 256 1.59 4.90 17.40
C PRO A 256 1.41 6.10 18.34
N GLY A 257 2.47 6.49 19.06
CA GLY A 257 2.47 7.64 19.98
C GLY A 257 2.48 9.00 19.27
N GLU A 258 2.85 9.05 17.98
CA GLU A 258 2.93 10.26 17.17
C GLU A 258 1.81 10.35 16.12
N GLN A 259 0.75 9.55 16.32
CA GLN A 259 -0.36 9.47 15.37
C GLN A 259 -1.05 10.81 15.15
N GLU A 260 -1.20 11.63 16.20
CA GLU A 260 -1.80 12.97 16.15
C GLU A 260 -1.01 13.93 15.22
N ASN A 261 0.30 14.05 15.44
CA ASN A 261 1.17 14.89 14.63
C ASN A 261 1.23 14.43 13.16
N ALA A 262 1.17 13.12 12.91
CA ALA A 262 1.23 12.56 11.57
C ALA A 262 0.01 12.89 10.70
N VAL A 263 -1.18 13.08 11.30
CA VAL A 263 -2.43 13.38 10.58
C VAL A 263 -2.83 14.86 10.65
N ALA A 264 -2.19 15.66 11.49
CA ALA A 264 -2.56 17.06 11.72
C ALA A 264 -2.70 17.88 10.41
N GLN A 265 -1.80 17.64 9.45
CA GLN A 265 -1.84 18.34 8.16
C GLN A 265 -3.05 17.92 7.29
N LEU A 266 -3.41 16.64 7.32
CA LEU A 266 -4.59 16.14 6.62
C LEU A 266 -5.86 16.75 7.21
N HIS A 267 -5.98 16.79 8.54
CA HIS A 267 -7.15 17.37 9.21
C HIS A 267 -7.31 18.87 8.93
N LEU A 268 -6.20 19.62 8.82
CA LEU A 268 -6.22 21.01 8.41
C LEU A 268 -6.79 21.15 6.98
N CYS A 269 -6.31 20.33 6.04
CA CYS A 269 -6.79 20.33 4.65
C CYS A 269 -8.26 19.90 4.54
N GLU A 270 -8.70 18.89 5.29
CA GLU A 270 -10.10 18.43 5.34
C GLU A 270 -11.03 19.51 5.92
N THR A 271 -10.59 20.20 6.98
CA THR A 271 -11.36 21.29 7.61
C THR A 271 -11.44 22.51 6.69
N MET A 272 -10.33 22.90 6.06
CA MET A 272 -10.32 23.99 5.08
C MET A 272 -11.22 23.66 3.88
N THR A 273 -11.15 22.42 3.36
CA THR A 273 -12.05 21.93 2.30
C THR A 273 -13.51 22.04 2.73
N CYS A 274 -13.85 21.59 3.95
CA CYS A 274 -15.19 21.71 4.50
C CYS A 274 -15.68 23.16 4.50
N MET A 275 -14.86 24.12 4.97
CA MET A 275 -15.23 25.53 5.03
C MET A 275 -15.48 26.16 3.64
N HIS A 276 -14.80 25.68 2.60
CA HIS A 276 -15.07 26.09 1.22
C HIS A 276 -16.35 25.49 0.64
N LEU A 277 -16.73 24.28 1.05
CA LEU A 277 -17.85 23.54 0.48
C LEU A 277 -19.17 23.81 1.19
N LEU A 278 -19.16 23.86 2.52
CA LEU A 278 -20.36 23.84 3.33
C LEU A 278 -21.17 25.13 3.17
N ARG A 279 -22.51 25.00 3.10
CA ARG A 279 -23.45 26.13 3.16
C ARG A 279 -23.78 26.45 4.62
N LYS A 280 -24.28 27.67 4.88
CA LYS A 280 -24.77 28.07 6.21
C LYS A 280 -25.83 27.08 6.71
N GLY A 281 -25.75 26.68 7.97
CA GLY A 281 -26.63 25.66 8.55
C GLY A 281 -26.20 24.20 8.29
N GLY A 282 -25.17 23.97 7.47
CA GLY A 282 -24.63 22.63 7.22
C GLY A 282 -23.84 22.05 8.40
N ASN A 283 -23.58 20.76 8.34
CA ASN A 283 -22.89 20.00 9.38
C ASN A 283 -21.58 19.38 8.87
N PHE A 284 -20.64 19.10 9.78
CA PHE A 284 -19.36 18.49 9.47
C PHE A 284 -19.02 17.36 10.45
N LEU A 285 -18.54 16.25 9.92
CA LEU A 285 -18.03 15.12 10.69
C LEU A 285 -16.55 14.92 10.37
N LEU A 286 -15.69 15.06 11.38
CA LEU A 286 -14.24 14.90 11.24
C LEU A 286 -13.73 13.77 12.13
N LYS A 287 -12.96 12.84 11.57
CA LYS A 287 -12.20 11.88 12.35
C LYS A 287 -10.98 12.53 12.99
N LEU A 288 -10.72 12.25 14.26
CA LEU A 288 -9.52 12.64 15.00
C LEU A 288 -8.99 11.44 15.84
N PHE A 289 -7.86 11.62 16.53
CA PHE A 289 -7.30 10.61 17.44
C PHE A 289 -7.17 11.16 18.86
N THR A 290 -6.13 11.93 19.14
CA THR A 290 -5.93 12.59 20.43
C THR A 290 -5.96 14.11 20.25
N LEU A 291 -6.01 14.85 21.36
CA LEU A 291 -6.12 16.31 21.40
C LEU A 291 -5.00 16.93 22.26
N PHE A 292 -3.81 16.32 22.27
CA PHE A 292 -2.74 16.72 23.19
C PHE A 292 -1.79 17.77 22.61
N GLU A 293 -1.79 17.93 21.28
CA GLU A 293 -0.87 18.80 20.55
C GLU A 293 -1.54 20.09 20.12
N HIS A 294 -0.76 21.17 20.02
CA HIS A 294 -1.30 22.50 19.73
C HIS A 294 -2.06 22.58 18.40
N GLN A 295 -1.72 21.73 17.41
CA GLN A 295 -2.42 21.67 16.13
C GLN A 295 -3.88 21.25 16.33
N SER A 296 -4.12 20.22 17.16
CA SER A 296 -5.47 19.75 17.48
C SER A 296 -6.22 20.76 18.35
N VAL A 297 -5.55 21.41 19.31
CA VAL A 297 -6.13 22.49 20.12
C VAL A 297 -6.61 23.63 19.23
N CYS A 298 -5.76 24.10 18.32
CA CYS A 298 -6.11 25.16 17.38
C CYS A 298 -7.26 24.75 16.46
N LEU A 299 -7.24 23.52 15.94
CA LEU A 299 -8.27 23.01 15.06
C LEU A 299 -9.64 22.93 15.77
N MET A 300 -9.66 22.43 17.01
CA MET A 300 -10.88 22.38 17.81
C MET A 300 -11.41 23.77 18.13
N TYR A 301 -10.52 24.74 18.37
CA TYR A 301 -10.91 26.13 18.60
C TYR A 301 -11.53 26.76 17.35
N LEU A 302 -10.90 26.58 16.19
CA LEU A 302 -11.42 27.01 14.89
C LEU A 302 -12.81 26.44 14.62
N LEU A 303 -13.00 25.12 14.83
CA LEU A 303 -14.30 24.45 14.66
C LEU A 303 -15.35 25.00 15.63
N SER A 304 -14.99 25.23 16.88
CA SER A 304 -15.90 25.74 17.91
C SER A 304 -16.31 27.21 17.69
N CYS A 305 -15.50 27.97 16.95
CA CYS A 305 -15.88 29.30 16.48
C CYS A 305 -16.75 29.25 15.22
N ALA A 306 -16.46 28.33 14.28
CA ALA A 306 -17.10 28.25 12.97
C ALA A 306 -18.49 27.57 13.00
N PHE A 307 -18.76 26.75 14.01
CA PHE A 307 -20.02 26.03 14.20
C PHE A 307 -20.71 26.46 15.49
N HIS A 308 -22.03 26.26 15.58
CA HIS A 308 -22.76 26.60 16.81
C HIS A 308 -22.58 25.54 17.89
N GLN A 309 -22.37 24.28 17.51
CA GLN A 309 -22.16 23.20 18.46
C GLN A 309 -21.09 22.24 17.95
N VAL A 310 -20.19 21.85 18.86
CA VAL A 310 -19.12 20.88 18.60
C VAL A 310 -19.15 19.82 19.69
N VAL A 311 -19.27 18.56 19.26
CA VAL A 311 -19.32 17.38 20.14
C VAL A 311 -18.22 16.41 19.72
N VAL A 312 -17.41 15.96 20.66
CA VAL A 312 -16.44 14.88 20.44
C VAL A 312 -17.09 13.56 20.86
N THR A 313 -16.97 12.52 20.05
CA THR A 313 -17.59 11.23 20.31
C THR A 313 -16.74 10.05 19.88
N LYS A 314 -16.87 8.93 20.61
CA LYS A 314 -16.37 7.63 20.19
C LYS A 314 -17.51 6.61 20.16
N PRO A 315 -18.08 6.28 18.99
CA PRO A 315 -19.16 5.31 18.86
C PRO A 315 -18.86 3.97 19.55
N ALA A 316 -19.88 3.30 20.08
CA ALA A 316 -19.80 1.97 20.67
C ALA A 316 -19.17 0.95 19.71
N SER A 317 -19.52 1.05 18.44
CA SER A 317 -19.00 0.21 17.34
C SER A 317 -17.51 0.44 17.03
N SER A 318 -16.84 1.44 17.62
CA SER A 318 -15.41 1.71 17.44
C SER A 318 -14.52 0.69 18.18
N LYS A 319 -13.27 0.52 17.71
CA LYS A 319 -12.27 -0.25 18.47
C LYS A 319 -11.97 0.46 19.78
N ALA A 320 -12.35 -0.15 20.90
CA ALA A 320 -12.32 0.49 22.21
C ALA A 320 -10.92 0.93 22.66
N GLY A 321 -9.87 0.14 22.37
CA GLY A 321 -8.48 0.45 22.74
C GLY A 321 -7.73 1.39 21.79
N ASN A 322 -8.31 1.78 20.65
CA ASN A 322 -7.71 2.73 19.71
C ASN A 322 -7.96 4.17 20.18
N SER A 323 -7.12 5.13 19.80
CA SER A 323 -7.33 6.56 20.07
C SER A 323 -8.36 7.21 19.13
N GLU A 324 -8.75 6.56 18.02
CA GLU A 324 -9.73 7.10 17.07
C GLU A 324 -11.04 7.57 17.74
N MET A 325 -11.45 8.80 17.39
CA MET A 325 -12.68 9.48 17.80
C MET A 325 -13.19 10.36 16.66
N TYR A 326 -14.37 10.95 16.81
CA TYR A 326 -15.01 11.80 15.82
C TYR A 326 -15.47 13.13 16.43
N VAL A 327 -15.36 14.20 15.67
CA VAL A 327 -15.87 15.53 16.00
C VAL A 327 -17.09 15.79 15.14
N VAL A 328 -18.23 15.99 15.80
CA VAL A 328 -19.52 16.31 15.19
C VAL A 328 -19.74 17.81 15.35
N CYS A 329 -19.62 18.54 14.24
CA CYS A 329 -19.83 19.97 14.18
C CYS A 329 -21.20 20.26 13.55
N MET A 330 -22.06 20.98 14.26
CA MET A 330 -23.44 21.24 13.84
C MET A 330 -23.69 22.73 13.61
N ASN A 331 -24.49 23.01 12.58
CA ASN A 331 -24.94 24.34 12.20
C ASN A 331 -23.76 25.29 11.93
N PHE A 332 -23.18 25.20 10.73
CA PHE A 332 -22.12 26.08 10.27
C PHE A 332 -22.60 27.54 10.16
N ARG A 333 -21.83 28.49 10.71
CA ARG A 333 -22.20 29.92 10.72
C ARG A 333 -22.27 30.54 9.33
N GLY A 334 -21.58 29.96 8.37
CA GLY A 334 -21.57 30.38 6.97
C GLY A 334 -20.20 30.84 6.50
N ARG A 335 -20.02 30.91 5.18
CA ARG A 335 -18.74 31.23 4.55
C ARG A 335 -18.28 32.66 4.85
N ASP A 336 -19.22 33.60 4.97
CA ASP A 336 -18.92 35.01 5.28
C ASP A 336 -18.18 35.16 6.62
N TYR A 337 -18.50 34.31 7.61
CA TYR A 337 -17.85 34.32 8.92
C TYR A 337 -16.37 33.88 8.86
N VAL A 338 -16.05 32.90 8.00
CA VAL A 338 -14.69 32.35 7.87
C VAL A 338 -13.89 32.96 6.73
N ALA A 339 -14.53 33.75 5.85
CA ALA A 339 -13.92 34.32 4.66
C ALA A 339 -12.59 35.06 4.90
N PRO A 340 -12.41 35.85 5.98
CA PRO A 340 -11.14 36.51 6.27
C PRO A 340 -9.96 35.53 6.46
N TYR A 341 -10.24 34.30 6.91
CA TYR A 341 -9.23 33.30 7.26
C TYR A 341 -8.94 32.32 6.12
N LEU A 342 -9.89 32.12 5.19
CA LEU A 342 -9.79 31.08 4.15
C LEU A 342 -8.51 31.20 3.32
N ASN A 343 -8.15 32.42 2.90
CA ASN A 343 -6.94 32.63 2.09
C ASN A 343 -5.65 32.29 2.87
N ILE A 344 -5.61 32.61 4.17
CA ILE A 344 -4.46 32.36 5.03
C ILE A 344 -4.36 30.86 5.35
N LEU A 345 -5.47 30.21 5.68
CA LEU A 345 -5.55 28.76 5.88
C LEU A 345 -5.12 28.01 4.62
N ARG A 346 -5.55 28.47 3.45
CA ARG A 346 -5.21 27.89 2.15
C ARG A 346 -3.70 27.93 1.88
N GLN A 347 -2.99 29.00 2.25
CA GLN A 347 -1.53 29.08 2.11
C GLN A 347 -0.77 28.04 2.96
N HIS A 348 -1.41 27.56 4.02
CA HIS A 348 -0.85 26.59 4.97
C HIS A 348 -1.37 25.16 4.74
N CYS A 349 -2.29 24.98 3.79
CA CYS A 349 -2.74 23.67 3.32
C CYS A 349 -1.79 23.18 2.22
N GLY A 350 -1.38 21.91 2.29
CA GLY A 350 -0.31 21.38 1.46
C GLY A 350 0.33 20.13 2.05
N ASN A 351 1.35 19.60 1.37
CA ASN A 351 2.11 18.42 1.80
C ASN A 351 3.17 18.70 2.89
N VAL A 352 3.26 19.94 3.36
CA VAL A 352 4.21 20.39 4.39
C VAL A 352 3.43 20.97 5.55
N SER A 353 3.69 20.46 6.76
CA SER A 353 3.07 20.99 7.97
C SER A 353 3.52 22.43 8.23
N PRO A 354 2.62 23.32 8.69
CA PRO A 354 2.98 24.67 9.11
C PRO A 354 4.10 24.66 10.14
N THR A 355 5.09 25.53 9.97
CA THR A 355 6.19 25.71 10.93
C THR A 355 5.78 26.57 12.14
N LYS A 356 4.56 27.13 12.11
CA LYS A 356 4.00 28.06 13.10
C LYS A 356 2.64 27.58 13.57
N ALA A 357 2.28 27.90 14.81
CA ALA A 357 0.97 27.55 15.37
C ALA A 357 -0.14 28.43 14.76
N MET A 358 -1.30 27.83 14.50
CA MET A 358 -2.44 28.57 13.91
C MET A 358 -2.88 29.72 14.80
N PHE A 359 -3.02 29.51 16.12
CA PHE A 359 -3.37 30.58 17.06
C PHE A 359 -2.29 30.77 18.13
N ASN A 360 -2.15 32.00 18.61
CA ASN A 360 -1.43 32.27 19.85
C ASN A 360 -2.25 31.70 21.02
N PRO A 361 -1.64 31.03 22.02
CA PRO A 361 -2.37 30.50 23.16
C PRO A 361 -3.12 31.57 23.96
N ARG A 362 -2.66 32.84 23.90
CA ARG A 362 -3.33 33.99 24.54
C ARG A 362 -4.63 34.41 23.84
N ASP A 363 -4.77 34.08 22.56
CA ASP A 363 -5.98 34.36 21.77
C ASP A 363 -7.06 33.29 21.97
N ILE A 364 -6.74 32.21 22.69
CA ILE A 364 -7.66 31.12 23.00
C ILE A 364 -8.21 31.32 24.42
N PRO A 365 -9.53 31.39 24.60
CA PRO A 365 -10.14 31.55 25.92
C PRO A 365 -9.71 30.44 26.89
N GLY A 366 -9.34 30.83 28.12
CA GLY A 366 -8.99 29.87 29.16
C GLY A 366 -10.14 28.91 29.54
N SER A 367 -11.40 29.32 29.36
CA SER A 367 -12.57 28.45 29.52
C SER A 367 -12.56 27.31 28.48
N PHE A 368 -12.27 27.64 27.22
CA PHE A 368 -12.12 26.65 26.15
C PHE A 368 -10.98 25.66 26.42
N LEU A 369 -9.79 26.16 26.81
CA LEU A 369 -8.63 25.31 27.10
C LEU A 369 -8.93 24.30 28.23
N ARG A 370 -9.53 24.75 29.33
CA ARG A 370 -9.97 23.85 30.41
C ARG A 370 -10.97 22.81 29.92
N ARG A 371 -11.94 23.22 29.11
CA ARG A 371 -12.95 22.31 28.57
C ARG A 371 -12.34 21.25 27.64
N LEU A 372 -11.33 21.63 26.87
CA LEU A 372 -10.57 20.71 26.02
C LEU A 372 -9.71 19.74 26.83
N GLU A 373 -9.13 20.19 27.95
CA GLU A 373 -8.42 19.33 28.91
C GLU A 373 -9.37 18.28 29.53
N GLU A 374 -10.57 18.69 29.97
CA GLU A 374 -11.61 17.78 30.46
C GLU A 374 -12.02 16.75 29.40
N CYS A 375 -12.22 17.20 28.16
CA CYS A 375 -12.52 16.31 27.03
C CYS A 375 -11.40 15.29 26.80
N SER A 376 -10.14 15.76 26.85
CA SER A 376 -8.96 14.92 26.63
C SER A 376 -8.81 13.88 27.74
N GLU A 377 -9.02 14.26 29.00
CA GLU A 377 -9.02 13.33 30.13
C GLU A 377 -10.15 12.30 30.03
N PHE A 378 -11.36 12.72 29.64
CA PHE A 378 -12.51 11.83 29.46
C PHE A 378 -12.21 10.69 28.46
N PHE A 379 -11.74 11.01 27.25
CA PHE A 379 -11.43 9.98 26.25
C PHE A 379 -10.18 9.17 26.60
N LYS A 380 -9.16 9.81 27.19
CA LYS A 380 -7.97 9.13 27.69
C LYS A 380 -8.34 8.11 28.75
N HIS A 381 -9.22 8.45 29.70
CA HIS A 381 -9.66 7.57 30.77
C HIS A 381 -10.29 6.29 30.23
N HIS A 382 -11.23 6.41 29.28
CA HIS A 382 -11.85 5.25 28.64
C HIS A 382 -10.84 4.37 27.91
N GLN A 383 -9.92 4.98 27.13
CA GLN A 383 -8.90 4.22 26.43
C GLN A 383 -7.95 3.51 27.41
N TYR A 384 -7.51 4.22 28.45
CA TYR A 384 -6.62 3.71 29.49
C TYR A 384 -7.25 2.49 30.20
N GLN A 385 -8.51 2.60 30.62
CA GLN A 385 -9.23 1.49 31.25
C GLN A 385 -9.31 0.27 30.34
N VAL A 386 -9.69 0.46 29.08
CA VAL A 386 -9.78 -0.66 28.12
C VAL A 386 -8.42 -1.34 27.94
N ILE A 387 -7.34 -0.58 27.79
CA ILE A 387 -6.00 -1.16 27.63
C ILE A 387 -5.61 -1.94 28.90
N ARG A 388 -5.77 -1.33 30.07
CA ARG A 388 -5.46 -1.94 31.37
C ARG A 388 -6.26 -3.24 31.59
N ASP A 389 -7.56 -3.22 31.31
CA ASP A 389 -8.45 -4.35 31.52
C ASP A 389 -8.16 -5.50 30.55
N ASN A 390 -7.77 -5.21 29.30
CA ASN A 390 -7.27 -6.27 28.40
C ASN A 390 -5.93 -6.84 28.89
N ILE A 391 -5.01 -6.01 29.39
CA ILE A 391 -3.74 -6.51 29.94
C ILE A 391 -3.97 -7.43 31.14
N SER A 392 -4.88 -7.06 32.05
CA SER A 392 -5.17 -7.87 33.24
C SER A 392 -5.89 -9.19 32.90
N THR A 393 -6.64 -9.23 31.80
CA THR A 393 -7.42 -10.40 31.40
C THR A 393 -6.71 -11.34 30.44
N PHE A 394 -5.63 -10.90 29.76
CA PHE A 394 -4.90 -11.68 28.75
C PHE A 394 -4.41 -13.06 29.24
N HIS A 395 -4.10 -13.18 30.54
CA HIS A 395 -3.68 -14.44 31.18
C HIS A 395 -4.46 -14.75 32.47
N ALA A 396 -5.71 -14.27 32.59
CA ALA A 396 -6.49 -14.51 33.80
C ALA A 396 -6.88 -15.99 33.94
N GLU A 397 -6.75 -16.57 35.15
CA GLU A 397 -7.17 -17.96 35.44
C GLU A 397 -8.66 -18.21 35.12
N ARG A 398 -9.47 -17.15 35.15
CA ARG A 398 -10.91 -17.18 34.84
C ARG A 398 -11.23 -16.83 33.38
N TYR A 399 -10.28 -16.89 32.45
CA TYR A 399 -10.44 -16.45 31.07
C TYR A 399 -11.70 -17.01 30.39
N ASP A 400 -11.95 -18.31 30.49
CA ASP A 400 -13.11 -18.96 29.87
C ASP A 400 -14.44 -18.52 30.48
N SER A 401 -14.48 -18.32 31.80
CA SER A 401 -15.65 -17.77 32.51
C SER A 401 -15.94 -16.34 32.03
N ILE A 402 -14.91 -15.52 31.83
CA ILE A 402 -15.04 -14.15 31.31
C ILE A 402 -15.58 -14.18 29.88
N LEU A 403 -15.03 -15.03 29.01
CA LEU A 403 -15.51 -15.17 27.63
C LEU A 403 -16.96 -15.66 27.55
N PHE A 404 -17.38 -16.55 28.45
CA PHE A 404 -18.76 -17.02 28.53
C PHE A 404 -19.72 -15.88 28.89
N GLU A 405 -19.41 -15.10 29.93
CA GLU A 405 -20.21 -13.93 30.33
C GLU A 405 -20.27 -12.88 29.22
N LEU A 406 -19.13 -12.64 28.55
CA LEU A 406 -19.02 -11.66 27.48
C LEU A 406 -19.89 -12.00 26.25
N LYS A 407 -20.12 -13.28 25.94
CA LYS A 407 -21.05 -13.68 24.87
C LYS A 407 -22.46 -13.14 25.11
N HIS A 408 -22.92 -13.10 26.36
CA HIS A 408 -24.23 -12.54 26.70
C HIS A 408 -24.22 -11.02 26.52
N VAL A 409 -23.18 -10.34 27.01
CA VAL A 409 -23.00 -8.88 26.87
C VAL A 409 -23.00 -8.45 25.40
N LYS A 410 -22.24 -9.12 24.54
CA LYS A 410 -22.17 -8.79 23.11
C LYS A 410 -23.53 -8.83 22.41
N ARG A 411 -24.37 -9.81 22.77
CA ARG A 411 -25.74 -9.92 22.24
C ARG A 411 -26.61 -8.77 22.71
N ILE A 412 -26.55 -8.40 23.99
CA ILE A 412 -27.31 -7.26 24.54
C ILE A 412 -26.86 -5.97 23.84
N VAL A 413 -25.55 -5.74 23.72
CA VAL A 413 -24.97 -4.57 23.05
C VAL A 413 -25.42 -4.48 21.58
N ALA A 414 -25.38 -5.59 20.83
CA ALA A 414 -25.82 -5.60 19.44
C ALA A 414 -27.34 -5.33 19.31
N ASN A 415 -28.16 -5.88 20.20
CA ASN A 415 -29.60 -5.61 20.21
C ASN A 415 -29.92 -4.16 20.58
N LYS A 416 -29.21 -3.60 21.56
CA LYS A 416 -29.32 -2.18 21.93
C LYS A 416 -28.95 -1.30 20.74
N TYR A 417 -27.84 -1.58 20.06
CA TYR A 417 -27.42 -0.86 18.85
C TYR A 417 -28.53 -0.86 17.78
N LEU A 418 -29.10 -2.02 17.44
CA LEU A 418 -30.17 -2.11 16.44
C LEU A 418 -31.41 -1.28 16.84
N LYS A 419 -31.78 -1.31 18.12
CA LYS A 419 -32.94 -0.60 18.67
C LYS A 419 -32.74 0.91 18.68
N GLU A 420 -31.60 1.39 19.19
CA GLU A 420 -31.32 2.83 19.31
C GLU A 420 -31.09 3.48 17.97
N CYS A 421 -30.41 2.80 17.06
CA CYS A 421 -30.21 3.24 15.68
C CYS A 421 -31.48 3.07 14.81
N ARG A 422 -32.55 2.46 15.33
CA ARG A 422 -33.80 2.17 14.58
C ARG A 422 -33.54 1.50 13.23
N LEU A 423 -32.62 0.55 13.21
CA LEU A 423 -32.20 -0.12 11.96
C LEU A 423 -33.29 -1.06 11.46
N SER A 424 -33.64 -0.92 10.19
CA SER A 424 -34.58 -1.78 9.48
C SER A 424 -34.04 -2.13 8.10
N ARG A 425 -34.51 -3.24 7.54
CA ARG A 425 -34.13 -3.63 6.17
C ARG A 425 -34.80 -2.68 5.18
N ILE A 426 -34.03 -2.20 4.21
CA ILE A 426 -34.53 -1.40 3.08
C ILE A 426 -34.76 -2.30 1.85
N ASP A 427 -35.58 -1.83 0.91
CA ASP A 427 -35.74 -2.49 -0.39
C ASP A 427 -34.39 -2.48 -1.16
N SER A 428 -34.03 -3.60 -1.79
CA SER A 428 -32.84 -3.72 -2.65
C SER A 428 -32.79 -2.67 -3.76
N ALA A 429 -33.94 -2.20 -4.26
CA ALA A 429 -34.01 -1.14 -5.27
C ALA A 429 -33.57 0.24 -4.72
N ASN A 430 -33.47 0.39 -3.40
CA ASN A 430 -32.98 1.60 -2.73
C ASN A 430 -31.50 1.52 -2.33
N GLU A 431 -30.82 0.42 -2.59
CA GLU A 431 -29.36 0.30 -2.46
C GLU A 431 -28.66 1.07 -3.59
N ILE A 432 -27.48 1.65 -3.33
CA ILE A 432 -26.72 2.42 -4.34
C ILE A 432 -26.12 1.48 -5.38
N VAL A 433 -25.42 0.44 -4.93
CA VAL A 433 -24.74 -0.52 -5.80
C VAL A 433 -25.48 -1.85 -5.77
N GLY A 434 -25.97 -2.24 -4.61
CA GLY A 434 -26.62 -3.52 -4.40
C GLY A 434 -25.71 -4.48 -3.66
N ARG A 435 -26.20 -5.03 -2.54
CA ARG A 435 -25.46 -5.98 -1.71
C ARG A 435 -24.99 -7.19 -2.51
N GLU A 436 -25.85 -7.77 -3.34
CA GLU A 436 -25.49 -8.93 -4.17
C GLU A 436 -24.34 -8.63 -5.14
N ILE A 437 -24.29 -7.43 -5.70
CA ILE A 437 -23.25 -7.00 -6.63
C ILE A 437 -21.91 -6.86 -5.90
N LEU A 438 -21.93 -6.26 -4.71
CA LEU A 438 -20.74 -6.11 -3.86
C LEU A 438 -20.23 -7.45 -3.31
N GLU A 439 -21.14 -8.38 -2.98
CA GLU A 439 -20.82 -9.73 -2.50
C GLU A 439 -20.33 -10.66 -3.61
N LYS A 440 -20.83 -10.55 -4.84
CA LYS A 440 -20.27 -11.26 -6.02
C LYS A 440 -18.88 -10.75 -6.36
N SER A 441 -18.65 -9.45 -6.18
CA SER A 441 -17.33 -8.81 -6.36
C SER A 441 -16.30 -9.15 -5.26
N ASN A 442 -16.74 -9.82 -4.18
CA ASN A 442 -15.94 -10.18 -3.00
C ASN A 442 -14.91 -11.30 -3.31
N ASN A 443 -15.00 -11.92 -4.49
CA ASN A 443 -14.15 -13.03 -4.92
C ASN A 443 -12.79 -12.60 -5.53
N SER A 444 -12.33 -11.35 -5.33
CA SER A 444 -11.09 -10.90 -6.01
C SER A 444 -10.06 -10.13 -5.17
N PHE A 445 -10.41 -9.34 -4.15
CA PHE A 445 -9.40 -8.53 -3.46
C PHE A 445 -9.75 -8.26 -1.99
N ILE A 446 -9.34 -9.13 -1.08
CA ILE A 446 -9.14 -8.78 0.34
C ILE A 446 -7.74 -9.24 0.72
N ASN A 447 -6.75 -8.36 0.55
CA ASN A 447 -5.41 -8.57 1.05
C ASN A 447 -5.47 -8.47 2.59
N LYS A 448 -5.62 -9.60 3.28
CA LYS A 448 -5.47 -9.64 4.75
C LYS A 448 -4.02 -9.31 5.08
N LYS A 449 -3.78 -8.11 5.63
CA LYS A 449 -2.50 -7.70 6.23
C LYS A 449 -2.24 -8.60 7.45
N TRP A 450 -1.58 -9.75 7.28
CA TRP A 450 -1.15 -10.62 8.39
C TRP A 450 0.12 -10.03 9.01
N ARG A 451 0.08 -9.69 10.30
CA ARG A 451 1.23 -9.18 11.07
C ARG A 451 1.20 -9.83 12.46
N ALA A 452 2.27 -10.54 12.86
CA ALA A 452 2.24 -11.42 14.05
C ALA A 452 3.16 -11.00 15.22
N ASP A 453 4.11 -10.07 15.06
CA ASP A 453 5.15 -9.82 16.07
C ASP A 453 4.90 -8.59 16.96
N SER A 454 5.32 -8.63 18.24
CA SER A 454 5.14 -7.55 19.25
C SER A 454 6.02 -6.31 19.01
N TYR A 455 5.75 -5.15 19.61
CA TYR A 455 6.57 -3.92 19.41
C TYR A 455 7.99 -4.04 20.00
N ASN A 456 8.14 -4.66 21.18
CA ASN A 456 9.43 -4.89 21.80
C ASN A 456 10.16 -6.05 21.13
N GLU A 457 9.47 -7.03 20.55
CA GLU A 457 10.11 -7.96 19.60
C GLU A 457 10.61 -7.19 18.37
N ARG A 458 9.85 -6.24 17.83
CA ARG A 458 10.30 -5.39 16.71
C ARG A 458 11.50 -4.51 17.08
N CYS A 459 11.53 -3.93 18.28
CA CYS A 459 12.67 -3.13 18.77
C CYS A 459 13.89 -4.01 19.08
N LYS A 460 13.71 -5.14 19.78
CA LYS A 460 14.80 -6.11 20.01
C LYS A 460 15.33 -6.70 18.70
N ARG A 461 14.49 -6.85 17.67
CA ARG A 461 14.89 -7.25 16.31
C ARG A 461 15.69 -6.19 15.55
N GLN A 462 15.57 -4.92 15.93
CA GLN A 462 16.49 -3.88 15.43
C GLN A 462 17.89 -4.04 16.03
N ASP A 463 18.02 -4.73 17.18
CA ASP A 463 19.27 -4.98 17.89
C ASP A 463 19.80 -6.43 17.78
N LEU A 464 19.02 -7.37 17.23
CA LEU A 464 19.41 -8.79 17.09
C LEU A 464 20.33 -9.03 15.89
N LYS A 465 21.28 -9.95 16.05
CA LYS A 465 22.16 -10.36 14.95
C LYS A 465 21.37 -11.18 13.92
N PRO A 466 21.64 -11.04 12.60
CA PRO A 466 20.84 -11.64 11.53
C PRO A 466 20.57 -13.16 11.64
N GLN A 467 21.48 -13.92 12.26
CA GLN A 467 21.39 -15.38 12.40
C GLN A 467 20.30 -15.82 13.40
N GLU A 468 20.09 -15.06 14.47
CA GLU A 468 19.09 -15.34 15.51
C GLU A 468 17.68 -15.01 15.01
N HIS A 469 17.59 -14.02 14.11
CA HIS A 469 16.36 -13.62 13.42
C HIS A 469 15.85 -14.72 12.48
N LEU A 470 16.77 -15.40 11.78
CA LEU A 470 16.46 -16.49 10.84
C LEU A 470 15.90 -17.73 11.57
N LEU A 471 16.49 -18.08 12.72
CA LEU A 471 16.11 -19.27 13.48
C LEU A 471 14.69 -19.20 14.06
N GLN A 472 14.26 -18.01 14.51
CA GLN A 472 12.90 -17.80 15.02
C GLN A 472 11.83 -17.84 13.91
N ILE A 473 12.15 -17.31 12.72
CA ILE A 473 11.27 -17.37 11.55
C ILE A 473 11.08 -18.83 11.11
N CYS A 474 12.16 -19.62 11.10
CA CYS A 474 12.12 -21.05 10.78
C CYS A 474 11.30 -21.87 11.79
N ASN A 475 11.27 -21.47 13.07
CA ASN A 475 10.50 -22.17 14.10
C ASN A 475 9.01 -21.81 14.06
N LYS A 476 8.64 -20.54 13.86
CA LYS A 476 7.22 -20.12 13.71
C LYS A 476 6.58 -20.66 12.43
N ALA A 477 7.35 -20.87 11.37
CA ALA A 477 6.86 -21.45 10.12
C ALA A 477 6.39 -22.91 10.27
N LYS A 478 6.88 -23.65 11.28
CA LYS A 478 6.51 -25.05 11.54
C LYS A 478 5.16 -25.21 12.25
N GLU A 479 4.62 -24.16 12.89
CA GLU A 479 3.39 -24.25 13.70
C GLU A 479 2.10 -23.91 12.91
N ILE A 480 2.21 -23.43 11.67
CA ILE A 480 1.08 -22.85 10.91
C ILE A 480 0.47 -23.82 9.87
N GLU A 481 0.96 -25.05 9.75
CA GLU A 481 0.39 -26.03 8.80
C GLU A 481 -0.86 -26.75 9.35
N SER A 482 -2.05 -26.28 8.90
CA SER A 482 -3.38 -26.98 8.76
C SER A 482 -4.59 -26.32 9.46
N PRO A 483 -5.86 -26.30 8.92
CA PRO A 483 -6.31 -26.50 7.53
C PRO A 483 -7.29 -25.45 6.96
N ALA A 484 -7.32 -25.47 5.61
CA ALA A 484 -8.48 -25.44 4.69
C ALA A 484 -9.26 -24.15 4.33
N GLU A 485 -9.12 -23.82 3.04
CA GLU A 485 -10.16 -23.57 2.03
C GLU A 485 -11.19 -22.44 2.22
N LYS A 486 -11.22 -21.51 1.26
CA LYS A 486 -12.46 -21.00 0.67
C LYS A 486 -12.24 -20.48 -0.76
N SER A 487 -13.10 -21.01 -1.62
CA SER A 487 -13.21 -20.92 -3.09
C SER A 487 -13.42 -19.51 -3.64
N TYR A 488 -12.84 -19.24 -4.82
CA TYR A 488 -13.21 -18.14 -5.71
C TYR A 488 -13.85 -18.69 -6.98
N THR A 489 -15.12 -18.32 -7.24
CA THR A 489 -15.78 -18.55 -8.53
C THR A 489 -16.56 -17.30 -8.96
N SER A 490 -16.26 -16.78 -10.15
CA SER A 490 -17.22 -16.08 -11.04
C SER A 490 -16.63 -15.90 -12.46
N SER A 491 -16.58 -16.99 -13.23
CA SER A 491 -16.84 -17.02 -14.68
C SER A 491 -16.91 -18.50 -15.08
N GLY A 492 -18.01 -18.94 -15.66
CA GLY A 492 -18.37 -20.35 -15.72
C GLY A 492 -17.54 -21.22 -16.67
N ASP A 493 -16.78 -20.67 -17.63
CA ASP A 493 -16.30 -21.51 -18.75
C ASP A 493 -14.94 -21.13 -19.39
N VAL A 494 -14.19 -20.17 -18.85
CA VAL A 494 -12.89 -19.79 -19.47
C VAL A 494 -11.80 -20.79 -19.11
N ARG A 495 -11.12 -21.32 -20.14
CA ARG A 495 -9.89 -22.12 -20.02
C ARG A 495 -8.70 -21.31 -20.52
N VAL A 496 -7.54 -21.49 -19.90
CA VAL A 496 -6.32 -20.73 -20.20
C VAL A 496 -5.16 -21.69 -20.39
N ASP A 497 -4.51 -21.62 -21.54
CA ASP A 497 -3.31 -22.40 -21.84
C ASP A 497 -2.10 -21.45 -21.88
N ILE A 498 -1.09 -21.72 -21.04
CA ILE A 498 0.14 -20.94 -20.91
C ILE A 498 1.24 -21.67 -21.68
N LEU A 499 1.70 -21.09 -22.80
CA LEU A 499 2.80 -21.61 -23.59
C LEU A 499 4.11 -20.91 -23.19
N GLU A 500 5.15 -21.69 -22.89
CA GLU A 500 6.45 -21.19 -22.47
C GLU A 500 7.56 -21.89 -23.26
N LYS A 501 8.54 -21.10 -23.73
CA LYS A 501 9.67 -21.59 -24.52
C LYS A 501 10.56 -22.54 -23.72
N LEU A 502 10.74 -22.29 -22.43
CA LEU A 502 11.55 -23.16 -21.57
C LEU A 502 10.72 -24.29 -20.95
N PRO A 503 11.34 -25.42 -20.54
CA PRO A 503 10.69 -26.44 -19.71
C PRO A 503 10.17 -25.92 -18.37
N VAL A 504 10.65 -24.76 -17.92
CA VAL A 504 10.43 -24.22 -16.58
C VAL A 504 9.71 -22.86 -16.64
N PRO A 505 8.74 -22.58 -15.76
CA PRO A 505 7.94 -21.35 -15.79
C PRO A 505 8.61 -20.17 -15.04
N PHE A 506 7.83 -19.11 -14.85
CA PHE A 506 8.08 -17.93 -13.99
C PHE A 506 9.02 -16.84 -14.55
N GLY A 507 9.65 -17.06 -15.72
CA GLY A 507 10.39 -16.04 -16.44
C GLY A 507 11.39 -15.28 -15.57
N LEU A 508 11.36 -13.94 -15.59
CA LEU A 508 12.30 -13.11 -14.83
C LEU A 508 12.15 -13.18 -13.30
N VAL A 509 11.06 -13.73 -12.76
CA VAL A 509 11.01 -14.00 -11.30
C VAL A 509 12.03 -15.08 -10.93
N ARG A 510 12.25 -16.05 -11.83
CA ARG A 510 13.26 -17.12 -11.67
C ARG A 510 14.64 -16.70 -12.18
N PHE A 511 14.69 -16.03 -13.33
CA PHE A 511 15.93 -15.76 -14.07
C PHE A 511 16.45 -14.32 -13.96
N GLY A 512 15.65 -13.39 -13.45
CA GLY A 512 15.99 -11.96 -13.36
C GLY A 512 16.22 -11.50 -11.93
N VAL A 513 15.23 -11.70 -11.05
CA VAL A 513 15.31 -11.34 -9.63
C VAL A 513 16.57 -11.96 -9.01
N ALA A 514 17.36 -11.12 -8.35
CA ALA A 514 18.65 -11.52 -7.82
C ALA A 514 18.51 -12.63 -6.76
N PRO A 515 19.50 -13.52 -6.62
CA PRO A 515 19.43 -14.66 -5.72
C PRO A 515 19.43 -14.25 -4.23
N ASP A 516 19.96 -13.06 -3.93
CA ASP A 516 19.93 -12.43 -2.61
C ASP A 516 18.64 -11.64 -2.31
N HIS A 517 17.64 -11.70 -3.21
CA HIS A 517 16.27 -11.21 -3.03
C HIS A 517 15.22 -12.33 -3.06
N PRO A 518 15.33 -13.37 -2.20
CA PRO A 518 14.40 -14.48 -2.20
C PRO A 518 12.96 -14.04 -1.90
N GLU A 519 12.76 -12.98 -1.13
CA GLU A 519 11.45 -12.47 -0.76
C GLU A 519 10.64 -11.94 -1.95
N VAL A 520 11.30 -11.40 -2.98
CA VAL A 520 10.64 -10.96 -4.22
C VAL A 520 10.14 -12.16 -5.03
N LYS A 521 10.83 -13.31 -4.92
CA LYS A 521 10.44 -14.56 -5.59
C LYS A 521 9.20 -15.22 -4.98
N ASN A 522 8.73 -14.79 -3.81
CA ASN A 522 7.55 -15.33 -3.13
C ASN A 522 6.25 -15.24 -3.95
N VAL A 523 6.18 -14.38 -4.95
CA VAL A 523 5.03 -14.31 -5.88
C VAL A 523 4.79 -15.64 -6.61
N ILE A 524 5.83 -16.48 -6.74
CA ILE A 524 5.76 -17.84 -7.29
C ILE A 524 4.68 -18.67 -6.55
N ASN A 525 4.46 -18.47 -5.25
CA ASN A 525 3.42 -19.18 -4.50
C ASN A 525 2.01 -18.91 -5.06
N THR A 526 1.75 -17.70 -5.53
CA THR A 526 0.47 -17.34 -6.19
C THR A 526 0.39 -17.95 -7.58
N PHE A 527 1.52 -18.03 -8.30
CA PHE A 527 1.57 -18.70 -9.60
C PHE A 527 1.32 -20.21 -9.48
N HIS A 528 1.86 -20.88 -8.45
CA HIS A 528 1.52 -22.28 -8.16
C HIS A 528 0.02 -22.48 -7.95
N LYS A 529 -0.62 -21.63 -7.15
CA LYS A 529 -2.08 -21.70 -6.94
C LYS A 529 -2.87 -21.51 -8.24
N THR A 530 -2.38 -20.66 -9.13
CA THR A 530 -3.00 -20.38 -10.43
C THR A 530 -2.83 -21.57 -11.38
N ALA A 531 -1.61 -22.12 -11.49
CA ALA A 531 -1.29 -23.23 -12.37
C ALA A 531 -1.95 -24.56 -11.93
N ASN A 532 -2.22 -24.72 -10.62
CA ASN A 532 -2.98 -25.87 -10.10
C ASN A 532 -4.50 -25.76 -10.33
N ASN A 533 -4.99 -24.66 -10.91
CA ASN A 533 -6.40 -24.56 -11.27
C ASN A 533 -6.71 -25.51 -12.45
N PRO A 534 -7.75 -26.36 -12.38
CA PRO A 534 -8.05 -27.31 -13.45
C PRO A 534 -8.39 -26.66 -14.81
N ARG A 535 -8.66 -25.35 -14.83
CA ARG A 535 -8.91 -24.57 -16.04
C ARG A 535 -7.66 -23.92 -16.63
N VAL A 536 -6.51 -24.08 -16.00
CA VAL A 536 -5.22 -23.55 -16.45
C VAL A 536 -4.33 -24.73 -16.84
N GLN A 537 -3.75 -24.70 -18.03
CA GLN A 537 -2.74 -25.66 -18.45
C GLN A 537 -1.43 -24.94 -18.74
N PHE A 538 -0.32 -25.58 -18.40
CA PHE A 538 1.02 -25.15 -18.76
C PHE A 538 1.58 -26.08 -19.84
N LEU A 539 2.11 -25.49 -20.91
CA LEU A 539 2.74 -26.12 -22.05
C LEU A 539 4.15 -25.54 -22.19
N GLY A 540 5.09 -26.05 -21.38
CA GLY A 540 6.50 -25.69 -21.43
C GLY A 540 7.24 -26.39 -22.56
N ASN A 541 8.43 -25.90 -22.88
CA ASN A 541 9.25 -26.32 -24.03
C ASN A 541 8.55 -26.10 -25.39
N VAL A 542 7.79 -25.01 -25.51
CA VAL A 542 7.05 -24.63 -26.73
C VAL A 542 7.45 -23.22 -27.16
N ASN A 543 8.22 -23.11 -28.24
CA ASN A 543 8.71 -21.84 -28.77
C ASN A 543 7.73 -21.26 -29.82
N VAL A 544 6.86 -20.36 -29.38
CA VAL A 544 5.92 -19.64 -30.26
C VAL A 544 6.68 -18.79 -31.30
N GLY A 545 6.25 -18.87 -32.56
CA GLY A 545 6.92 -18.30 -33.73
C GLY A 545 7.87 -19.27 -34.44
N THR A 546 8.20 -20.42 -33.84
CA THR A 546 9.02 -21.48 -34.45
C THR A 546 8.25 -22.82 -34.46
N ASP A 547 7.82 -23.27 -33.28
CA ASP A 547 7.16 -24.56 -33.10
C ASP A 547 5.67 -24.47 -33.44
N VAL A 548 5.05 -23.34 -33.08
CA VAL A 548 3.67 -22.97 -33.45
C VAL A 548 3.64 -21.48 -33.77
N THR A 549 3.02 -21.08 -34.87
CA THR A 549 2.92 -19.67 -35.28
C THR A 549 1.81 -18.94 -34.53
N VAL A 550 1.90 -17.61 -34.44
CA VAL A 550 0.86 -16.80 -33.80
C VAL A 550 -0.47 -16.91 -34.54
N ASP A 551 -0.46 -17.01 -35.86
CA ASP A 551 -1.69 -17.16 -36.65
C ASP A 551 -2.39 -18.50 -36.38
N GLN A 552 -1.63 -19.60 -36.26
CA GLN A 552 -2.19 -20.89 -35.81
C GLN A 552 -2.80 -20.79 -34.41
N LEU A 553 -2.18 -20.05 -33.48
CA LEU A 553 -2.77 -19.80 -32.16
C LEU A 553 -4.07 -18.97 -32.27
N ARG A 554 -4.13 -17.98 -33.16
CA ARG A 554 -5.34 -17.19 -33.39
C ARG A 554 -6.48 -18.03 -33.97
N ASP A 555 -6.16 -19.07 -34.73
CA ASP A 555 -7.15 -20.02 -35.25
C ASP A 555 -7.65 -20.99 -34.17
N PHE A 556 -6.78 -21.41 -33.25
CA PHE A 556 -7.10 -22.38 -32.20
C PHE A 556 -7.72 -21.77 -30.94
N TYR A 557 -7.57 -20.47 -30.70
CA TYR A 557 -8.05 -19.83 -29.47
C TYR A 557 -8.95 -18.63 -29.76
N HIS A 558 -9.92 -18.39 -28.87
CA HIS A 558 -10.78 -17.21 -28.94
C HIS A 558 -10.01 -15.91 -28.67
N ALA A 559 -8.94 -15.97 -27.90
CA ALA A 559 -8.05 -14.85 -27.63
C ALA A 559 -6.62 -15.34 -27.43
N VAL A 560 -5.65 -14.61 -27.99
CA VAL A 560 -4.21 -14.84 -27.82
C VAL A 560 -3.60 -13.63 -27.12
N LEU A 561 -2.97 -13.85 -25.97
CA LEU A 561 -2.36 -12.79 -25.16
C LEU A 561 -0.83 -12.93 -25.17
N LEU A 562 -0.15 -11.96 -25.77
CA LEU A 562 1.31 -11.91 -25.88
C LEU A 562 1.95 -11.33 -24.60
N THR A 563 2.62 -12.19 -23.83
CA THR A 563 3.27 -11.86 -22.54
C THR A 563 4.74 -12.28 -22.46
N TYR A 564 5.42 -12.44 -23.60
CA TYR A 564 6.79 -12.99 -23.70
C TYR A 564 7.93 -12.05 -23.24
N GLY A 565 7.60 -10.91 -22.65
CA GLY A 565 8.56 -9.98 -22.05
C GLY A 565 9.54 -9.34 -23.04
N ALA A 566 10.74 -8.99 -22.55
CA ALA A 566 11.80 -8.33 -23.32
C ALA A 566 13.12 -9.11 -23.21
N GLN A 567 13.42 -9.93 -24.23
CA GLN A 567 14.54 -10.88 -24.18
C GLN A 567 15.85 -10.33 -24.79
N LYS A 568 15.80 -9.27 -25.60
CA LYS A 568 16.99 -8.65 -26.21
C LYS A 568 17.55 -7.57 -25.29
N ASP A 569 18.86 -7.40 -25.27
CA ASP A 569 19.51 -6.23 -24.68
C ASP A 569 19.61 -5.08 -25.69
N ARG A 570 19.80 -3.87 -25.17
CA ARG A 570 20.11 -2.70 -26.00
C ARG A 570 21.61 -2.62 -26.25
N LEU A 571 21.98 -2.31 -27.49
CA LEU A 571 23.34 -1.94 -27.85
C LEU A 571 23.54 -0.43 -27.67
N LEU A 572 24.79 -0.02 -27.46
CA LEU A 572 25.23 1.37 -27.46
C LEU A 572 25.54 1.85 -28.88
N ASP A 573 25.91 0.92 -29.77
CA ASP A 573 26.33 1.18 -31.15
C ASP A 573 27.53 2.13 -31.20
N ILE A 574 28.53 1.87 -30.34
CA ILE A 574 29.77 2.65 -30.23
C ILE A 574 31.02 1.78 -30.51
N PRO A 575 32.16 2.38 -30.92
CA PRO A 575 33.38 1.64 -31.19
C PRO A 575 33.84 0.80 -29.98
N GLY A 576 34.35 -0.40 -30.28
CA GLY A 576 34.83 -1.36 -29.28
C GLY A 576 33.76 -2.12 -28.49
N GLU A 577 32.45 -1.95 -28.76
CA GLU A 577 31.39 -2.69 -28.05
C GLU A 577 31.45 -4.22 -28.24
N HIS A 578 32.22 -4.69 -29.23
CA HIS A 578 32.48 -6.10 -29.52
C HIS A 578 33.71 -6.69 -28.82
N LEU A 579 34.50 -5.88 -28.11
CA LEU A 579 35.69 -6.34 -27.38
C LEU A 579 35.32 -7.43 -26.37
N SER A 580 36.28 -8.32 -26.10
CA SER A 580 36.09 -9.34 -25.08
C SER A 580 35.86 -8.70 -23.71
N ASN A 581 35.04 -9.35 -22.88
CA ASN A 581 34.61 -8.86 -21.57
C ASN A 581 33.77 -7.56 -21.58
N VAL A 582 33.25 -7.12 -22.74
CA VAL A 582 32.11 -6.19 -22.83
C VAL A 582 30.82 -6.99 -22.90
N ILE A 583 30.11 -7.11 -21.78
CA ILE A 583 29.02 -8.07 -21.61
C ILE A 583 27.70 -7.34 -21.35
N SER A 584 26.61 -7.91 -21.86
CA SER A 584 25.27 -7.44 -21.51
C SER A 584 24.95 -7.71 -20.05
N GLY A 585 24.48 -6.70 -19.32
CA GLY A 585 24.02 -6.86 -17.94
C GLY A 585 22.94 -7.94 -17.80
N ARG A 586 22.04 -8.05 -18.79
CA ARG A 586 21.05 -9.15 -18.87
C ARG A 586 21.70 -10.52 -18.81
N ARG A 587 22.73 -10.73 -19.63
CA ARG A 587 23.38 -12.03 -19.76
C ARG A 587 24.15 -12.39 -18.51
N PHE A 588 24.80 -11.41 -17.87
CA PHE A 588 25.43 -11.61 -16.57
C PHE A 588 24.40 -12.02 -15.49
N VAL A 589 23.23 -11.35 -15.48
CA VAL A 589 22.11 -11.73 -14.60
C VAL A 589 21.61 -13.14 -14.90
N GLY A 590 21.37 -13.45 -16.17
CA GLY A 590 20.96 -14.78 -16.62
C GLY A 590 21.96 -15.86 -16.23
N TRP A 591 23.26 -15.60 -16.39
CA TRP A 591 24.35 -16.50 -16.04
C TRP A 591 24.30 -16.90 -14.56
N TYR A 592 24.27 -15.94 -13.63
CA TYR A 592 24.24 -16.28 -12.20
C TYR A 592 22.88 -16.85 -11.74
N ASN A 593 21.79 -16.55 -12.45
CA ASN A 593 20.45 -17.07 -12.15
C ASN A 593 20.09 -18.36 -12.89
N GLY A 594 21.00 -18.94 -13.68
CA GLY A 594 20.78 -20.22 -14.35
C GLY A 594 19.86 -20.17 -15.58
N MET A 595 19.88 -19.07 -16.33
CA MET A 595 19.28 -19.02 -17.67
C MET A 595 20.04 -19.99 -18.60
N PRO A 596 19.39 -21.00 -19.20
CA PRO A 596 20.08 -22.00 -20.04
C PRO A 596 20.93 -21.40 -21.16
N ALA A 597 20.45 -20.32 -21.79
CA ALA A 597 21.15 -19.64 -22.87
C ALA A 597 22.44 -18.90 -22.44
N ASP A 598 22.62 -18.67 -21.14
CA ASP A 598 23.75 -17.92 -20.59
C ASP A 598 24.65 -18.80 -19.68
N LYS A 599 24.41 -20.12 -19.61
CA LYS A 599 25.20 -21.04 -18.76
C LYS A 599 26.69 -21.03 -19.08
N ASP A 600 27.02 -20.93 -20.37
CA ASP A 600 28.39 -20.94 -20.89
C ASP A 600 28.96 -19.53 -21.13
N LEU A 601 28.38 -18.50 -20.49
CA LEU A 601 28.87 -17.13 -20.63
C LEU A 601 30.35 -17.05 -20.23
N ASN A 602 31.20 -16.71 -21.20
CA ASN A 602 32.62 -16.49 -20.97
C ASN A 602 32.83 -15.10 -20.36
N ILE A 603 33.01 -15.05 -19.04
CA ILE A 603 33.25 -13.83 -18.28
C ILE A 603 34.56 -13.96 -17.51
N ASN A 604 35.44 -12.97 -17.68
CA ASN A 604 36.66 -12.87 -16.90
C ASN A 604 36.40 -12.01 -15.66
N LEU A 605 36.48 -12.63 -14.48
CA LEU A 605 36.40 -11.99 -13.17
C LEU A 605 37.76 -11.87 -12.46
N ASP A 606 38.85 -12.31 -13.11
CA ASP A 606 40.23 -12.07 -12.68
C ASP A 606 40.68 -10.66 -13.08
N VAL A 607 39.87 -9.67 -12.68
CA VAL A 607 40.03 -8.25 -12.99
C VAL A 607 39.73 -7.46 -11.73
N GLU A 608 40.36 -6.30 -11.55
CA GLU A 608 40.16 -5.49 -10.34
C GLU A 608 39.08 -4.43 -10.49
N GLU A 609 38.95 -3.84 -11.70
CA GLU A 609 38.06 -2.71 -11.98
C GLU A 609 36.97 -3.07 -13.00
N VAL A 610 35.71 -2.81 -12.62
CA VAL A 610 34.53 -3.08 -13.43
C VAL A 610 33.73 -1.80 -13.65
N VAL A 611 33.28 -1.59 -14.88
CA VAL A 611 32.34 -0.50 -15.23
C VAL A 611 30.95 -1.09 -15.47
N VAL A 612 29.94 -0.61 -14.75
CA VAL A 612 28.53 -0.93 -15.01
C VAL A 612 27.88 0.29 -15.64
N LEU A 613 27.43 0.16 -16.89
CA LEU A 613 26.80 1.24 -17.65
C LEU A 613 25.29 1.23 -17.39
N GLY A 614 24.79 2.28 -16.76
CA GLY A 614 23.38 2.42 -16.37
C GLY A 614 23.21 2.52 -14.86
N GLN A 615 22.10 3.14 -14.44
CA GLN A 615 21.78 3.41 -13.03
C GLN A 615 20.31 3.07 -12.74
N GLY A 616 19.91 1.85 -13.09
CA GLY A 616 18.63 1.24 -12.71
C GLY A 616 18.82 0.10 -11.71
N ASN A 617 17.74 -0.53 -11.26
CA ASN A 617 17.81 -1.63 -10.28
C ASN A 617 18.69 -2.80 -10.76
N VAL A 618 18.65 -3.15 -12.05
CA VAL A 618 19.52 -4.20 -12.61
C VAL A 618 21.01 -3.85 -12.47
N ALA A 619 21.38 -2.58 -12.65
CA ALA A 619 22.77 -2.13 -12.44
C ALA A 619 23.18 -2.25 -10.97
N ILE A 620 22.24 -1.97 -10.04
CA ILE A 620 22.46 -2.19 -8.62
C ILE A 620 22.63 -3.68 -8.31
N ASP A 621 21.79 -4.57 -8.86
CA ASP A 621 21.88 -6.02 -8.63
C ASP A 621 23.22 -6.58 -9.09
N ILE A 622 23.63 -6.23 -10.31
CA ILE A 622 24.95 -6.60 -10.86
C ILE A 622 26.07 -6.15 -9.92
N THR A 623 26.03 -4.88 -9.52
CA THR A 623 27.03 -4.28 -8.63
C THR A 623 27.06 -4.99 -7.28
N ARG A 624 25.89 -5.31 -6.72
CA ARG A 624 25.75 -5.99 -5.44
C ARG A 624 26.28 -7.42 -5.51
N ILE A 625 26.00 -8.18 -6.57
CA ILE A 625 26.53 -9.54 -6.75
C ILE A 625 28.06 -9.54 -6.85
N LEU A 626 28.66 -8.58 -7.57
CA LEU A 626 30.13 -8.46 -7.67
C LEU A 626 30.79 -8.07 -6.34
N LEU A 627 30.14 -7.22 -5.55
CA LEU A 627 30.71 -6.67 -4.33
C LEU A 627 30.40 -7.50 -3.07
N THR A 628 29.30 -8.26 -3.06
CA THR A 628 28.87 -9.03 -1.89
C THR A 628 29.89 -10.14 -1.52
N PRO A 629 30.20 -10.33 -0.22
CA PRO A 629 31.01 -11.47 0.21
C PRO A 629 30.37 -12.80 -0.17
N ILE A 630 31.19 -13.75 -0.65
CA ILE A 630 30.74 -15.06 -1.13
C ILE A 630 29.98 -15.85 -0.07
N ASP A 631 30.37 -15.70 1.20
CA ASP A 631 29.67 -16.34 2.32
C ASP A 631 28.21 -15.94 2.47
N LYS A 632 27.81 -14.76 1.95
CA LYS A 632 26.40 -14.33 1.94
C LYS A 632 25.65 -14.90 0.73
N LEU A 633 26.35 -15.19 -0.37
CA LEU A 633 25.74 -15.73 -1.59
C LEU A 633 25.60 -17.26 -1.56
N LYS A 634 26.44 -17.98 -0.80
CA LYS A 634 26.51 -19.46 -0.84
C LYS A 634 25.21 -20.19 -0.48
N ASN A 635 24.34 -19.57 0.32
CA ASN A 635 23.06 -20.16 0.76
C ASN A 635 21.87 -19.73 -0.12
N THR A 636 22.10 -18.93 -1.16
CA THR A 636 21.07 -18.45 -2.08
C THR A 636 20.81 -19.44 -3.23
N ASP A 637 19.87 -19.12 -4.13
CA ASP A 637 19.61 -19.93 -5.34
C ASP A 637 20.51 -19.58 -6.55
N ILE A 638 21.62 -18.86 -6.32
CA ILE A 638 22.65 -18.57 -7.33
C ILE A 638 23.22 -19.89 -7.88
N THR A 639 23.53 -20.01 -9.17
CA THR A 639 24.09 -21.27 -9.72
C THR A 639 25.48 -21.58 -9.17
N SER A 640 25.80 -22.86 -8.95
CA SER A 640 27.10 -23.26 -8.37
C SER A 640 28.30 -22.85 -9.21
N PHE A 641 28.23 -22.95 -10.54
CA PHE A 641 29.32 -22.51 -11.42
C PHE A 641 29.56 -20.99 -11.32
N ALA A 642 28.51 -20.19 -11.14
CA ALA A 642 28.66 -18.75 -10.98
C ALA A 642 29.24 -18.40 -9.61
N LEU A 643 28.80 -19.08 -8.56
CA LEU A 643 29.34 -18.93 -7.22
C LEU A 643 30.83 -19.29 -7.16
N GLU A 644 31.23 -20.37 -7.83
CA GLU A 644 32.63 -20.79 -7.95
C GLU A 644 33.48 -19.75 -8.70
N ARG A 645 33.00 -19.21 -9.82
CA ARG A 645 33.76 -18.14 -10.51
C ARG A 645 33.82 -16.86 -9.68
N LEU A 646 32.73 -16.50 -9.00
CA LEU A 646 32.70 -15.35 -8.11
C LEU A 646 33.65 -15.54 -6.91
N SER A 647 33.86 -16.76 -6.41
CA SER A 647 34.79 -17.01 -5.31
C SER A 647 36.26 -16.79 -5.65
N HIS A 648 36.60 -16.83 -6.94
CA HIS A 648 37.93 -16.51 -7.45
C HIS A 648 38.03 -15.08 -8.00
N SER A 649 36.96 -14.29 -7.90
CA SER A 649 36.92 -12.92 -8.41
C SER A 649 37.94 -12.02 -7.70
N ARG A 650 38.69 -11.24 -8.48
CA ARG A 650 39.58 -10.18 -7.98
C ARG A 650 38.94 -8.80 -7.99
N VAL A 651 37.65 -8.71 -8.32
CA VAL A 651 36.94 -7.43 -8.42
C VAL A 651 36.95 -6.71 -7.09
N ARG A 652 37.59 -5.54 -7.07
CA ARG A 652 37.67 -4.65 -5.91
C ARG A 652 36.89 -3.37 -6.13
N LYS A 653 36.79 -2.88 -7.36
CA LYS A 653 36.19 -1.58 -7.66
C LYS A 653 35.11 -1.71 -8.73
N VAL A 654 33.90 -1.23 -8.42
CA VAL A 654 32.80 -1.16 -9.38
C VAL A 654 32.36 0.28 -9.57
N SER A 655 32.50 0.78 -10.80
CA SER A 655 32.07 2.11 -11.21
C SER A 655 30.71 2.04 -11.92
N MET A 656 29.66 2.57 -11.29
CA MET A 656 28.31 2.57 -11.84
C MET A 656 28.02 3.91 -12.54
N VAL A 657 28.08 3.91 -13.86
CA VAL A 657 28.15 5.12 -14.68
C VAL A 657 26.80 5.44 -15.33
N GLY A 658 26.27 6.63 -15.07
CA GLY A 658 25.04 7.14 -15.67
C GLY A 658 25.26 8.37 -16.55
N ARG A 659 24.58 8.40 -17.69
CA ARG A 659 24.62 9.55 -18.62
C ARG A 659 23.94 10.83 -18.11
N ARG A 660 23.05 10.72 -17.13
CA ARG A 660 22.30 11.85 -16.53
C ARG A 660 22.72 12.07 -15.08
N GLY A 661 22.13 13.06 -14.41
CA GLY A 661 22.45 13.42 -13.03
C GLY A 661 21.75 12.56 -11.97
N PRO A 662 22.05 12.82 -10.68
CA PRO A 662 21.45 12.11 -9.54
C PRO A 662 19.92 12.17 -9.53
N LEU A 663 19.32 13.26 -10.03
CA LEU A 663 17.86 13.43 -10.09
C LEU A 663 17.17 12.58 -11.17
N GLN A 664 17.91 11.94 -12.08
CA GLN A 664 17.36 11.07 -13.13
C GLN A 664 17.73 9.59 -12.99
N ALA A 665 18.46 9.21 -11.93
CA ALA A 665 18.74 7.82 -11.60
C ALA A 665 17.44 7.00 -11.52
N ALA A 666 17.42 5.83 -12.16
CA ALA A 666 16.22 5.00 -12.28
C ALA A 666 16.08 3.93 -11.18
N PHE A 667 17.11 3.78 -10.33
CA PHE A 667 17.03 2.88 -9.19
C PHE A 667 16.06 3.39 -8.12
N THR A 668 15.47 2.46 -7.37
CA THR A 668 14.58 2.75 -6.25
C THR A 668 15.34 2.77 -4.91
N ILE A 669 14.69 3.35 -3.88
CA ILE A 669 15.33 3.62 -2.59
C ILE A 669 15.66 2.34 -1.80
N ALA A 670 14.91 1.25 -1.99
CA ALA A 670 15.14 0.00 -1.28
C ALA A 670 16.47 -0.63 -1.71
N GLU A 671 16.66 -0.72 -3.02
CA GLU A 671 17.83 -1.31 -3.69
C GLU A 671 19.07 -0.45 -3.44
N LEU A 672 18.96 0.88 -3.51
CA LEU A 672 20.06 1.76 -3.14
C LEU A 672 20.45 1.57 -1.67
N ARG A 673 19.48 1.46 -0.75
CA ARG A 673 19.76 1.30 0.69
C ARG A 673 20.51 0.00 0.97
N GLU A 674 20.17 -1.08 0.28
CA GLU A 674 20.87 -2.36 0.42
C GLU A 674 22.29 -2.29 -0.14
N LEU A 675 22.47 -1.67 -1.31
CA LEU A 675 23.78 -1.46 -1.91
C LEU A 675 24.69 -0.64 -0.97
N LEU A 676 24.15 0.41 -0.34
CA LEU A 676 24.90 1.24 0.61
C LEU A 676 25.20 0.55 1.94
N LYS A 677 24.45 -0.50 2.30
CA LYS A 677 24.68 -1.32 3.50
C LYS A 677 25.77 -2.39 3.31
N LEU A 678 26.34 -2.53 2.11
CA LEU A 678 27.43 -3.49 1.89
C LEU A 678 28.58 -3.24 2.86
N GLU A 679 28.87 -4.27 3.66
CA GLU A 679 30.00 -4.31 4.59
C GLU A 679 31.32 -4.33 3.84
N ASN A 680 32.38 -3.79 4.45
CA ASN A 680 33.73 -3.79 3.89
C ASN A 680 33.84 -3.19 2.47
N CYS A 681 32.92 -2.28 2.12
CA CYS A 681 32.86 -1.60 0.84
C CYS A 681 32.81 -0.09 1.07
N LYS A 682 33.79 0.64 0.51
CA LYS A 682 33.84 2.11 0.50
C LYS A 682 32.88 2.64 -0.55
N LYS A 683 32.13 3.70 -0.25
CA LYS A 683 31.20 4.33 -1.18
C LYS A 683 31.75 5.70 -1.55
N LEU A 684 32.22 5.86 -2.78
CA LEU A 684 32.86 7.08 -3.26
C LEU A 684 31.94 7.80 -4.24
N TRP A 685 31.34 8.88 -3.76
CA TRP A 685 30.52 9.78 -4.55
C TRP A 685 31.35 11.00 -4.98
N ARG A 686 31.14 11.49 -6.20
CA ARG A 686 31.78 12.73 -6.68
C ARG A 686 30.93 13.92 -6.26
N ALA A 687 31.46 14.79 -5.39
CA ALA A 687 30.71 15.96 -4.91
C ALA A 687 30.20 16.87 -6.04
N GLN A 688 30.99 17.02 -7.12
CA GLN A 688 30.63 17.80 -8.31
C GLN A 688 29.38 17.28 -9.02
N ASP A 689 29.09 15.97 -8.97
CA ASP A 689 27.90 15.39 -9.59
C ASP A 689 26.60 15.82 -8.88
N PHE A 690 26.71 16.34 -7.65
CA PHE A 690 25.61 16.81 -6.82
C PHE A 690 25.51 18.34 -6.75
N ALA A 691 26.27 19.08 -7.56
CA ALA A 691 26.18 20.54 -7.63
C ALA A 691 24.74 20.99 -7.92
N GLY A 692 24.19 21.88 -7.08
CA GLY A 692 22.82 22.39 -7.18
C GLY A 692 21.71 21.38 -6.83
N VAL A 693 22.03 20.11 -6.53
CA VAL A 693 21.02 19.09 -6.21
C VAL A 693 20.35 19.40 -4.86
N ARG A 694 21.11 19.84 -3.86
CA ARG A 694 20.60 20.15 -2.50
C ARG A 694 19.49 21.20 -2.53
N ASP A 695 19.62 22.21 -3.38
CA ASP A 695 18.68 23.33 -3.49
C ASP A 695 17.32 22.89 -4.09
N ILE A 696 17.34 21.82 -4.90
CA ILE A 696 16.14 21.27 -5.55
C ILE A 696 15.41 20.27 -4.64
N VAL A 697 16.09 19.61 -3.69
CA VAL A 697 15.51 18.59 -2.81
C VAL A 697 14.16 19.00 -2.17
N PRO A 698 14.00 20.23 -1.64
CA PRO A 698 12.73 20.65 -1.03
C PRO A 698 11.54 20.64 -1.99
N THR A 699 11.76 20.82 -3.29
CA THR A 699 10.71 20.89 -4.31
C THR A 699 10.36 19.53 -4.92
N LEU A 700 11.10 18.47 -4.59
CA LEU A 700 10.90 17.12 -5.14
C LEU A 700 9.71 16.41 -4.48
N ALA A 701 8.98 15.63 -5.28
CA ALA A 701 8.00 14.68 -4.77
C ALA A 701 8.63 13.68 -3.78
N ARG A 702 7.87 13.27 -2.75
CA ARG A 702 8.38 12.50 -1.60
C ARG A 702 9.25 11.27 -1.96
N PRO A 703 8.90 10.41 -2.94
CA PRO A 703 9.75 9.27 -3.31
C PRO A 703 11.13 9.72 -3.81
N ARG A 704 11.16 10.72 -4.69
CA ARG A 704 12.39 11.27 -5.26
C ARG A 704 13.21 12.03 -4.22
N LYS A 705 12.53 12.81 -3.37
CA LYS A 705 13.13 13.54 -2.25
C LYS A 705 13.92 12.59 -1.35
N ARG A 706 13.27 11.53 -0.84
CA ARG A 706 13.92 10.55 0.05
C ARG A 706 15.08 9.80 -0.59
N LEU A 707 14.96 9.46 -1.87
CA LEU A 707 16.06 8.84 -2.62
C LEU A 707 17.27 9.77 -2.73
N THR A 708 17.00 11.04 -3.02
CA THR A 708 18.04 12.08 -3.19
C THR A 708 18.70 12.42 -1.86
N GLU A 709 17.93 12.54 -0.77
CA GLU A 709 18.43 12.70 0.60
C GLU A 709 19.33 11.53 1.01
N LEU A 710 18.99 10.29 0.65
CA LEU A 710 19.83 9.13 0.94
C LEU A 710 21.19 9.17 0.20
N MET A 711 21.20 9.60 -1.07
CA MET A 711 22.45 9.78 -1.83
C MET A 711 23.31 10.90 -1.22
N LEU A 712 22.70 12.03 -0.86
CA LEU A 712 23.40 13.16 -0.23
C LEU A 712 23.97 12.78 1.14
N LYS A 713 23.20 12.05 1.95
CA LYS A 713 23.68 11.53 3.23
C LYS A 713 24.88 10.59 3.05
N SER A 714 24.81 9.68 2.08
CA SER A 714 25.93 8.77 1.80
C SER A 714 27.17 9.50 1.25
N LEU A 715 26.97 10.58 0.49
CA LEU A 715 28.05 11.47 0.06
C LEU A 715 28.74 12.12 1.27
N GLU A 716 27.98 12.59 2.27
CA GLU A 716 28.53 13.19 3.49
C GLU A 716 29.28 12.17 4.38
N GLU A 717 28.80 10.93 4.42
CA GLU A 717 29.42 9.84 5.20
C GLU A 717 30.70 9.27 4.56
N SER A 718 30.99 9.59 3.29
CA SER A 718 32.10 9.02 2.51
C SER A 718 33.52 9.44 2.97
N VAL A 719 33.62 10.27 4.02
CA VAL A 719 34.84 10.96 4.47
C VAL A 719 35.62 10.18 5.56
N SER A 720 35.23 8.97 5.95
CA SER A 720 35.93 8.22 7.01
C SER A 720 37.15 7.40 6.52
N ASP A 721 38.28 7.54 7.22
CA ASP A 721 39.55 6.81 7.03
C ASP A 721 39.50 5.40 7.63
N SER A 722 38.74 4.50 7.00
CA SER A 722 38.84 3.06 7.31
C SER A 722 39.33 2.25 6.11
N THR A 723 40.08 1.18 6.40
CA THR A 723 40.61 0.24 5.42
C THR A 723 39.48 -0.66 4.91
N TYR A 724 38.88 -0.30 3.76
CA TYR A 724 37.89 -1.11 3.05
C TYR A 724 38.57 -2.00 2.00
N ALA A 725 38.07 -3.22 1.81
CA ALA A 725 38.60 -4.14 0.79
C ALA A 725 38.01 -3.92 -0.62
N LYS A 726 36.84 -3.28 -0.71
CA LYS A 726 36.14 -3.01 -1.98
C LYS A 726 35.65 -1.56 -2.08
N GLU A 727 35.38 -1.11 -3.30
CA GLU A 727 34.93 0.23 -3.64
C GLU A 727 33.71 0.22 -4.58
N LEU A 728 32.73 1.06 -4.25
CA LEU A 728 31.56 1.38 -5.06
C LEU A 728 31.64 2.85 -5.47
N ASN A 729 31.67 3.10 -6.79
CA ASN A 729 31.85 4.44 -7.35
C ASN A 729 30.68 4.79 -8.28
N PRO A 730 29.59 5.38 -7.77
CA PRO A 730 28.53 5.90 -8.62
C PRO A 730 28.99 7.20 -9.30
N ILE A 731 28.92 7.23 -10.64
CA ILE A 731 29.39 8.35 -11.46
C ILE A 731 28.24 8.83 -12.34
N PHE A 732 27.96 10.12 -12.31
CA PHE A 732 26.90 10.73 -13.11
C PHE A 732 27.47 11.55 -14.27
N LEU A 733 26.57 11.99 -15.16
CA LEU A 733 26.89 12.92 -16.24
C LEU A 733 28.04 12.42 -17.14
N ARG A 734 28.04 11.12 -17.45
CA ARG A 734 29.00 10.47 -18.35
C ARG A 734 28.31 9.60 -19.37
N SER A 735 28.46 9.97 -20.64
CA SER A 735 27.92 9.20 -21.77
C SER A 735 29.06 8.39 -22.39
N PRO A 736 28.96 7.05 -22.50
CA PRO A 736 30.01 6.24 -23.09
C PRO A 736 30.16 6.58 -24.59
N VAL A 737 31.40 6.72 -25.05
CA VAL A 737 31.74 7.09 -26.43
C VAL A 737 32.50 5.99 -27.14
N GLU A 738 33.39 5.29 -26.43
CA GLU A 738 34.24 4.26 -27.00
C GLU A 738 34.73 3.29 -25.91
N PHE A 739 34.78 2.01 -26.22
CA PHE A 739 35.51 1.01 -25.44
C PHE A 739 36.91 0.85 -26.03
N TYR A 740 37.95 1.08 -25.24
CA TYR A 740 39.33 0.96 -25.69
C TYR A 740 39.95 -0.36 -25.27
N GLY A 741 40.68 -0.96 -26.20
CA GLY A 741 41.36 -2.23 -26.05
C GLY A 741 42.00 -2.67 -27.36
N GLY A 742 42.85 -3.71 -27.28
CA GLY A 742 43.24 -4.50 -28.45
C GLY A 742 42.11 -5.50 -28.74
N ASP A 743 42.31 -6.76 -28.39
CA ASP A 743 41.22 -7.76 -28.34
C ASP A 743 40.50 -7.79 -26.98
N GLU A 744 41.16 -7.27 -25.95
CA GLU A 744 40.68 -7.20 -24.57
C GLU A 744 40.39 -5.76 -24.16
N LEU A 745 39.27 -5.55 -23.47
CA LEU A 745 38.92 -4.27 -22.88
C LEU A 745 39.97 -3.81 -21.87
N ARG A 746 40.39 -2.55 -21.94
CA ARG A 746 41.31 -1.90 -20.99
C ARG A 746 40.72 -0.65 -20.33
N SER A 747 39.82 0.03 -21.02
CA SER A 747 39.14 1.20 -20.47
C SER A 747 37.89 1.57 -21.26
N VAL A 748 37.03 2.40 -20.67
CA VAL A 748 35.91 3.04 -21.36
C VAL A 748 36.11 4.55 -21.36
N ARG A 749 36.01 5.16 -22.54
CA ARG A 749 35.99 6.61 -22.70
C ARG A 749 34.58 7.14 -22.68
N PHE A 750 34.38 8.19 -21.89
CA PHE A 750 33.13 8.88 -21.71
C PHE A 750 33.26 10.34 -22.13
N ALA A 751 32.22 10.88 -22.76
CA ALA A 751 32.03 12.32 -22.84
C ALA A 751 31.38 12.80 -21.54
N VAL A 752 31.90 13.90 -20.99
CA VAL A 752 31.23 14.64 -19.92
C VAL A 752 29.91 15.15 -20.49
N SER A 753 28.83 15.00 -19.73
CA SER A 753 27.48 15.35 -20.18
C SER A 753 26.93 16.51 -19.35
N ARG A 754 26.22 17.42 -19.99
CA ARG A 754 25.37 18.41 -19.31
C ARG A 754 23.90 18.06 -19.50
N LEU A 755 23.05 18.50 -18.57
CA LEU A 755 21.61 18.31 -18.71
C LEU A 755 20.99 19.47 -19.49
N ARG A 756 20.17 19.15 -20.48
CA ARG A 756 19.37 20.13 -21.25
C ARG A 756 17.88 19.83 -21.13
N GLY A 757 17.08 20.84 -20.82
CA GLY A 757 15.62 20.73 -20.73
C GLY A 757 15.08 21.41 -19.47
N ASP A 758 13.83 21.87 -19.56
CA ASP A 758 13.23 22.79 -18.57
C ASP A 758 12.70 22.07 -17.31
N THR A 759 12.39 20.77 -17.41
CA THR A 759 11.87 19.96 -16.32
C THR A 759 12.70 18.70 -16.12
N ILE A 760 12.73 18.17 -14.88
CA ILE A 760 13.48 16.96 -14.53
C ILE A 760 13.11 15.78 -15.45
N GLN A 761 11.83 15.68 -15.85
CA GLN A 761 11.31 14.62 -16.70
C GLN A 761 11.78 14.74 -18.16
N ASN A 762 11.92 15.96 -18.67
CA ASN A 762 12.31 16.23 -20.06
C ASN A 762 13.83 16.45 -20.23
N GLN A 763 14.60 16.46 -19.13
CA GLN A 763 16.03 16.60 -19.18
C GLN A 763 16.72 15.44 -19.90
N ILE A 764 17.46 15.79 -20.95
CA ILE A 764 18.31 14.88 -21.72
C ILE A 764 19.77 15.15 -21.40
N ALA A 765 20.61 14.13 -21.61
CA ALA A 765 22.06 14.28 -21.55
C ALA A 765 22.57 14.79 -22.91
N GLU A 766 23.31 15.90 -22.89
CA GLU A 766 24.00 16.47 -24.04
C GLU A 766 25.50 16.36 -23.79
N ALA A 767 26.24 15.69 -24.68
CA ALA A 767 27.68 15.54 -24.57
C ALA A 767 28.40 16.88 -24.75
N THR A 768 29.44 17.12 -23.97
CA THR A 768 30.37 18.25 -24.12
C THR A 768 31.64 17.79 -24.86
N ASP A 769 32.56 18.72 -25.11
CA ASP A 769 33.86 18.44 -25.72
C ASP A 769 34.90 17.86 -24.73
N GLU A 770 34.51 17.69 -23.46
CA GLU A 770 35.37 17.12 -22.42
C GLU A 770 35.21 15.60 -22.35
N PHE A 771 36.33 14.89 -22.18
CA PHE A 771 36.36 13.43 -22.11
C PHE A 771 37.02 12.94 -20.82
N GLU A 772 36.50 11.85 -20.29
CA GLU A 772 37.08 11.11 -19.17
C GLU A 772 37.24 9.65 -19.56
N THR A 773 38.41 9.07 -19.29
CA THR A 773 38.65 7.64 -19.52
C THR A 773 38.74 6.93 -18.18
N ILE A 774 37.93 5.90 -17.98
CA ILE A 774 37.93 5.07 -16.77
C ILE A 774 38.56 3.72 -17.12
N PRO A 775 39.70 3.35 -16.49
CA PRO A 775 40.28 2.02 -16.62
C PRO A 775 39.30 0.95 -16.14
N CYS A 776 39.18 -0.13 -16.91
CA CYS A 776 38.47 -1.34 -16.50
C CYS A 776 38.73 -2.46 -17.49
N ASP A 777 38.74 -3.70 -17.01
CA ASP A 777 38.90 -4.88 -17.86
C ASP A 777 37.59 -5.66 -18.00
N LEU A 778 36.49 -5.19 -17.39
CA LEU A 778 35.12 -5.69 -17.56
C LEU A 778 34.13 -4.52 -17.64
N ALA A 779 33.28 -4.52 -18.68
CA ALA A 779 32.17 -3.58 -18.80
C ALA A 779 30.83 -4.30 -18.92
N LEU A 780 29.85 -3.90 -18.10
CA LEU A 780 28.51 -4.49 -18.06
C LEU A 780 27.46 -3.48 -18.52
N ARG A 781 26.83 -3.75 -19.66
CA ARG A 781 25.82 -2.87 -20.29
C ARG A 781 24.44 -3.12 -19.66
N SER A 782 24.03 -2.27 -18.73
CA SER A 782 22.75 -2.30 -18.01
C SER A 782 21.85 -1.12 -18.41
N ILE A 783 21.68 -0.94 -19.72
CA ILE A 783 21.00 0.23 -20.33
C ILE A 783 19.57 -0.09 -20.82
N GLY A 784 19.00 -1.19 -20.34
CA GLY A 784 17.64 -1.63 -20.64
C GLY A 784 17.55 -2.71 -21.71
N TYR A 785 16.32 -3.17 -21.93
CA TYR A 785 15.99 -4.32 -22.78
C TYR A 785 15.18 -3.88 -24.02
N LYS A 786 14.90 -4.84 -24.89
CA LYS A 786 13.91 -4.77 -25.99
C LYS A 786 13.23 -6.13 -26.14
N SER A 787 11.96 -6.12 -26.50
CA SER A 787 11.29 -7.33 -27.00
C SER A 787 11.84 -7.71 -28.37
N ALA A 788 11.63 -8.97 -28.75
CA ALA A 788 11.88 -9.45 -30.10
C ALA A 788 10.53 -9.63 -30.81
N GLN A 789 10.48 -9.34 -32.10
CA GLN A 789 9.37 -9.81 -32.94
C GLN A 789 9.56 -11.32 -33.12
N ILE A 790 8.79 -12.12 -32.37
CA ILE A 790 8.92 -13.59 -32.35
C ILE A 790 8.23 -14.25 -33.54
N ASP A 791 7.27 -13.56 -34.17
CA ASP A 791 6.52 -14.02 -35.32
C ASP A 791 6.24 -12.82 -36.24
N SER A 792 6.30 -13.03 -37.55
CA SER A 792 6.02 -12.01 -38.56
C SER A 792 4.60 -11.43 -38.48
N SER A 793 3.63 -12.19 -37.97
CA SER A 793 2.24 -11.72 -37.89
C SER A 793 1.99 -10.75 -36.72
N ILE A 794 2.97 -10.53 -35.83
CA ILE A 794 2.88 -9.56 -34.73
C ILE A 794 3.25 -8.16 -35.23
N PRO A 795 2.36 -7.16 -35.13
CA PRO A 795 2.71 -5.75 -35.33
C PRO A 795 3.75 -5.28 -34.30
N PHE A 796 4.93 -4.84 -34.76
CA PHE A 796 6.07 -4.59 -33.87
C PHE A 796 6.75 -3.23 -34.12
N ASP A 797 6.98 -2.46 -33.06
CA ASP A 797 7.79 -1.24 -33.12
C ASP A 797 9.24 -1.60 -32.80
N ALA A 798 10.06 -1.78 -33.84
CA ALA A 798 11.48 -2.14 -33.70
C ALA A 798 12.31 -1.09 -32.96
N ARG A 799 11.93 0.19 -33.06
CA ARG A 799 12.63 1.31 -32.41
C ARG A 799 12.41 1.25 -30.90
N LYS A 800 11.15 1.16 -30.46
CA LYS A 800 10.79 1.05 -29.04
C LYS A 800 11.05 -0.35 -28.47
N GLY A 801 11.08 -1.36 -29.33
CA GLY A 801 11.27 -2.76 -28.96
C GLY A 801 10.07 -3.32 -28.21
N ARG A 802 8.86 -3.12 -28.72
CA ARG A 802 7.60 -3.60 -28.12
C ARG A 802 6.53 -3.85 -29.18
N VAL A 803 5.53 -4.65 -28.83
CA VAL A 803 4.34 -4.91 -29.66
C VAL A 803 3.52 -3.63 -29.78
N VAL A 804 3.08 -3.31 -31.01
CA VAL A 804 2.19 -2.18 -31.25
C VAL A 804 0.81 -2.53 -30.71
N ASN A 805 0.31 -1.73 -29.77
CA ASN A 805 -0.98 -1.97 -29.13
C ASN A 805 -1.61 -0.65 -28.66
N VAL A 806 -2.92 -0.66 -28.48
CA VAL A 806 -3.70 0.40 -27.84
C VAL A 806 -4.34 -0.17 -26.58
N SER A 807 -3.83 0.24 -25.41
CA SER A 807 -4.31 -0.24 -24.10
C SER A 807 -4.34 -1.78 -24.00
N GLY A 808 -3.35 -2.46 -24.59
CA GLY A 808 -3.23 -3.91 -24.62
C GLY A 808 -3.92 -4.62 -25.78
N LYS A 809 -4.75 -3.94 -26.58
CA LYS A 809 -5.31 -4.48 -27.82
C LYS A 809 -4.29 -4.36 -28.95
N VAL A 810 -3.96 -5.48 -29.61
CA VAL A 810 -3.06 -5.49 -30.78
C VAL A 810 -3.87 -5.53 -32.07
N ASP A 811 -4.77 -6.50 -32.18
CA ASP A 811 -5.63 -6.76 -33.34
C ASP A 811 -6.85 -7.63 -32.91
N SER A 812 -7.68 -8.10 -33.85
CA SER A 812 -8.95 -8.82 -33.68
C SER A 812 -9.05 -9.69 -32.42
N ASN A 813 -8.35 -10.82 -32.34
CA ASN A 813 -8.28 -11.69 -31.16
C ASN A 813 -6.87 -11.71 -30.53
N LEU A 814 -6.04 -10.72 -30.85
CA LEU A 814 -4.64 -10.63 -30.41
C LEU A 814 -4.46 -9.47 -29.45
N TYR A 815 -3.80 -9.76 -28.33
CA TYR A 815 -3.59 -8.82 -27.23
C TYR A 815 -2.13 -8.88 -26.78
N SER A 816 -1.67 -7.87 -26.05
CA SER A 816 -0.35 -7.89 -25.42
C SER A 816 -0.39 -7.26 -24.04
N ALA A 817 0.37 -7.82 -23.09
CA ALA A 817 0.53 -7.29 -21.75
C ALA A 817 1.97 -7.43 -21.25
N GLY A 818 2.28 -6.75 -20.14
CA GLY A 818 3.60 -6.69 -19.55
C GLY A 818 4.62 -6.02 -20.47
N TRP A 819 5.91 -6.37 -20.31
CA TRP A 819 7.00 -5.70 -21.04
C TRP A 819 6.91 -5.83 -22.56
N ALA A 820 6.24 -6.87 -23.09
CA ALA A 820 5.98 -6.98 -24.52
C ALA A 820 5.07 -5.84 -25.03
N ALA A 821 4.15 -5.34 -24.20
CA ALA A 821 3.22 -4.25 -24.54
C ALA A 821 3.74 -2.87 -24.15
N THR A 822 4.29 -2.73 -22.93
CA THR A 822 4.65 -1.43 -22.35
C THR A 822 6.10 -1.04 -22.65
N GLY A 823 6.96 -2.03 -22.88
CA GLY A 823 8.41 -1.90 -22.84
C GLY A 823 8.98 -2.29 -21.45
N PRO A 824 10.31 -2.46 -21.33
CA PRO A 824 10.94 -3.03 -20.14
C PRO A 824 11.19 -1.98 -19.05
N VAL A 825 10.10 -1.40 -18.56
CA VAL A 825 10.09 -0.39 -17.49
C VAL A 825 9.09 -0.83 -16.43
N GLY A 826 9.44 -0.65 -15.17
CA GLY A 826 8.58 -0.94 -14.02
C GLY A 826 8.89 -2.27 -13.32
N VAL A 827 8.43 -2.37 -12.06
CA VAL A 827 8.57 -3.55 -11.19
C VAL A 827 7.42 -4.54 -11.41
N ILE A 828 7.49 -5.74 -10.79
CA ILE A 828 6.47 -6.80 -10.89
C ILE A 828 5.05 -6.25 -10.69
N LEU A 829 4.87 -5.32 -9.74
CA LEU A 829 3.58 -4.70 -9.44
C LEU A 829 2.97 -3.95 -10.63
N SER A 830 3.76 -3.13 -11.33
CA SER A 830 3.29 -2.40 -12.53
C SER A 830 2.91 -3.34 -13.66
N THR A 831 3.66 -4.44 -13.83
CA THR A 831 3.37 -5.49 -14.81
C THR A 831 2.05 -6.19 -14.49
N MET A 832 1.80 -6.47 -13.21
CA MET A 832 0.57 -7.08 -12.72
C MET A 832 -0.66 -6.19 -12.99
N THR A 833 -0.58 -4.89 -12.68
CA THR A 833 -1.68 -3.94 -12.94
C THR A 833 -2.01 -3.85 -14.43
N ASN A 834 -1.00 -3.75 -15.29
CA ASN A 834 -1.19 -3.77 -16.73
C ASN A 834 -1.85 -5.08 -17.18
N ALA A 835 -1.38 -6.23 -16.71
CA ALA A 835 -1.97 -7.53 -17.06
C ALA A 835 -3.45 -7.66 -16.63
N PHE A 836 -3.84 -7.10 -15.48
CA PHE A 836 -5.24 -7.08 -15.06
C PHE A 836 -6.12 -6.21 -15.96
N GLN A 837 -5.63 -5.04 -16.39
CA GLN A 837 -6.35 -4.18 -17.33
C GLN A 837 -6.61 -4.91 -18.65
N VAL A 838 -5.59 -5.56 -19.21
CA VAL A 838 -5.71 -6.31 -20.46
C VAL A 838 -6.57 -7.56 -20.28
N GLY A 839 -6.45 -8.27 -19.16
CA GLY A 839 -7.32 -9.42 -18.85
C GLY A 839 -8.80 -9.03 -18.79
N ASN A 840 -9.12 -7.89 -18.19
CA ASN A 840 -10.49 -7.36 -18.16
C ASN A 840 -11.00 -7.02 -19.58
N LEU A 841 -10.14 -6.45 -20.43
CA LEU A 841 -10.46 -6.19 -21.83
C LEU A 841 -10.78 -7.49 -22.58
N VAL A 842 -9.92 -8.51 -22.45
CA VAL A 842 -10.13 -9.83 -23.06
C VAL A 842 -11.44 -10.45 -22.59
N CYS A 843 -11.70 -10.47 -21.28
CA CYS A 843 -12.96 -10.99 -20.73
C CYS A 843 -14.21 -10.28 -21.27
N LYS A 844 -14.13 -8.95 -21.47
CA LYS A 844 -15.24 -8.16 -22.00
C LYS A 844 -15.54 -8.52 -23.46
N GLU A 845 -14.52 -8.76 -24.28
CA GLU A 845 -14.68 -9.08 -25.71
C GLU A 845 -14.99 -10.57 -25.95
N LEU A 846 -14.57 -11.46 -25.06
CA LEU A 846 -14.92 -12.89 -25.13
C LEU A 846 -16.42 -13.14 -24.89
N ALA A 847 -17.12 -12.27 -24.17
CA ALA A 847 -18.55 -12.42 -23.87
C ALA A 847 -19.45 -12.41 -25.13
N SER A 848 -18.92 -12.04 -26.30
CA SER A 848 -19.64 -11.97 -27.58
C SER A 848 -19.37 -13.12 -28.56
N SER A 849 -18.54 -14.12 -28.22
CA SER A 849 -18.16 -15.19 -29.16
C SER A 849 -18.82 -16.53 -28.83
N SER A 850 -19.44 -17.17 -29.83
CA SER A 850 -20.05 -18.50 -29.75
C SER A 850 -19.32 -19.58 -30.57
N GLU A 851 -18.20 -19.24 -31.23
CA GLU A 851 -17.44 -20.20 -32.05
C GLU A 851 -16.81 -21.31 -31.20
N ASN A 852 -16.82 -22.54 -31.70
CA ASN A 852 -16.06 -23.64 -31.09
C ASN A 852 -14.63 -23.66 -31.64
N LYS A 853 -13.63 -23.54 -30.78
CA LYS A 853 -12.21 -23.47 -31.14
C LYS A 853 -11.46 -24.68 -30.60
N ALA A 854 -10.44 -25.16 -31.32
CA ALA A 854 -9.72 -26.39 -30.98
C ALA A 854 -8.92 -26.31 -29.66
N GLY A 855 -8.54 -25.10 -29.23
CA GLY A 855 -7.75 -24.84 -28.02
C GLY A 855 -6.41 -25.60 -28.04
N SER A 856 -5.99 -26.09 -26.86
CA SER A 856 -4.76 -26.86 -26.73
C SER A 856 -4.71 -28.16 -27.53
N ASN A 857 -5.84 -28.72 -28.00
CA ASN A 857 -5.79 -29.91 -28.86
C ASN A 857 -5.12 -29.59 -30.20
N GLY A 858 -5.49 -28.47 -30.83
CA GLY A 858 -4.85 -28.03 -32.08
C GLY A 858 -3.35 -27.75 -31.91
N VAL A 859 -2.95 -27.19 -30.76
CA VAL A 859 -1.53 -27.00 -30.43
C VAL A 859 -0.81 -28.34 -30.27
N ARG A 860 -1.37 -29.28 -29.50
CA ARG A 860 -0.79 -30.60 -29.28
C ARG A 860 -0.61 -31.38 -30.57
N ASP A 861 -1.59 -31.35 -31.47
CA ASP A 861 -1.52 -32.07 -32.74
C ASP A 861 -0.31 -31.60 -33.59
N ILE A 862 -0.09 -30.28 -33.66
CA ILE A 862 1.08 -29.72 -34.34
C ILE A 862 2.38 -30.16 -33.66
N LEU A 863 2.47 -30.01 -32.34
CA LEU A 863 3.70 -30.31 -31.61
C LEU A 863 4.04 -31.80 -31.68
N ASN A 864 3.04 -32.68 -31.58
CA ASN A 864 3.19 -34.12 -31.73
C ASN A 864 3.66 -34.49 -33.15
N SER A 865 3.09 -33.87 -34.19
CA SER A 865 3.53 -34.09 -35.58
C SER A 865 4.99 -33.71 -35.83
N LYS A 866 5.51 -32.76 -35.03
CA LYS A 866 6.90 -32.30 -35.07
C LYS A 866 7.83 -33.04 -34.09
N GLY A 867 7.30 -33.99 -33.30
CA GLY A 867 8.08 -34.73 -32.30
C GLY A 867 8.59 -33.86 -31.14
N ILE A 868 7.91 -32.75 -30.82
CA ILE A 868 8.31 -31.83 -29.75
C ILE A 868 7.75 -32.31 -28.41
N GLN A 869 8.63 -32.58 -27.45
CA GLN A 869 8.22 -32.95 -26.09
C GLN A 869 7.65 -31.75 -25.35
N ILE A 870 6.37 -31.84 -24.98
CA ILE A 870 5.67 -30.83 -24.16
C ILE A 870 5.95 -31.11 -22.68
N VAL A 871 6.27 -30.08 -21.92
CA VAL A 871 6.44 -30.17 -20.46
C VAL A 871 5.19 -29.62 -19.79
N SER A 872 4.40 -30.49 -19.16
CA SER A 872 3.23 -30.06 -18.39
C SER A 872 3.63 -29.43 -17.06
N TYR A 873 2.68 -28.82 -16.35
CA TYR A 873 2.98 -28.29 -15.00
C TYR A 873 3.41 -29.40 -14.02
N GLY A 874 2.80 -30.58 -14.13
CA GLY A 874 3.17 -31.74 -13.32
C GLY A 874 4.59 -32.23 -13.63
N ASP A 875 5.01 -32.15 -14.89
CA ASP A 875 6.38 -32.51 -15.29
C ASP A 875 7.40 -31.48 -14.79
N TRP A 876 7.07 -30.19 -14.87
CA TRP A 876 7.86 -29.14 -14.23
C TRP A 876 8.04 -29.38 -12.73
N GLN A 877 7.01 -29.82 -12.00
CA GLN A 877 7.13 -30.12 -10.57
C GLN A 877 8.16 -31.24 -10.28
N LYS A 878 8.40 -32.16 -11.21
CA LYS A 878 9.48 -33.15 -11.09
C LYS A 878 10.84 -32.47 -11.14
N ILE A 879 11.04 -31.56 -12.09
CA ILE A 879 12.25 -30.74 -12.21
C ILE A 879 12.46 -29.92 -10.93
N ASP A 880 11.43 -29.18 -10.49
CA ASP A 880 11.47 -28.34 -9.28
C ASP A 880 11.89 -29.13 -8.03
N ARG A 881 11.36 -30.35 -7.87
CA ARG A 881 11.74 -31.25 -6.78
C ARG A 881 13.22 -31.64 -6.84
N ILE A 882 13.73 -32.02 -8.00
CA ILE A 882 15.15 -32.37 -8.16
C ILE A 882 16.04 -31.15 -7.87
N GLU A 883 15.66 -29.95 -8.30
CA GLU A 883 16.39 -28.73 -7.97
C GLU A 883 16.45 -28.49 -6.46
N GLN A 884 15.33 -28.66 -5.75
CA GLN A 884 15.27 -28.51 -4.30
C GLN A 884 16.10 -29.57 -3.58
N GLU A 885 16.05 -30.83 -4.03
CA GLU A 885 16.85 -31.92 -3.47
C GLU A 885 18.36 -31.65 -3.62
N ARG A 886 18.81 -31.24 -4.81
CA ARG A 886 20.21 -30.84 -5.05
C ARG A 886 20.60 -29.62 -4.22
N GLY A 887 19.72 -28.62 -4.13
CA GLY A 887 19.93 -27.45 -3.29
C GLY A 887 20.15 -27.83 -1.83
N LYS A 888 19.30 -28.69 -1.28
CA LYS A 888 19.40 -29.15 0.11
C LYS A 888 20.74 -29.85 0.40
N GLN A 889 21.26 -30.63 -0.54
CA GLN A 889 22.58 -31.26 -0.40
C GLN A 889 23.72 -30.23 -0.35
N LEU A 890 23.54 -29.08 -1.01
CA LEU A 890 24.51 -27.98 -1.07
C LEU A 890 24.27 -26.87 -0.01
N GLY A 891 23.26 -27.01 0.86
CA GLY A 891 22.89 -25.97 1.84
C GLY A 891 22.15 -24.77 1.24
N LYS A 892 21.52 -24.94 0.09
CA LYS A 892 20.81 -23.91 -0.69
C LYS A 892 19.31 -24.21 -0.74
N THR A 893 18.51 -23.22 -1.10
CA THR A 893 17.06 -23.40 -1.31
C THR A 893 16.77 -24.30 -2.52
N ARG A 894 17.58 -24.19 -3.57
CA ARG A 894 17.56 -25.02 -4.77
C ARG A 894 18.89 -24.93 -5.50
N GLU A 895 19.21 -25.94 -6.30
CA GLU A 895 20.24 -25.86 -7.34
C GLU A 895 19.55 -25.96 -8.70
N LYS A 896 19.58 -24.87 -9.47
CA LYS A 896 18.88 -24.80 -10.75
C LYS A 896 19.54 -25.71 -11.77
N ILE A 897 18.74 -26.50 -12.45
CA ILE A 897 19.18 -27.21 -13.65
C ILE A 897 19.26 -26.17 -14.76
N VAL A 898 20.35 -26.18 -15.52
CA VAL A 898 20.59 -25.22 -16.61
C VAL A 898 20.67 -25.90 -17.97
N ASP A 899 20.77 -27.23 -18.00
CA ASP A 899 20.75 -28.01 -19.22
C ASP A 899 19.32 -28.41 -19.60
N VAL A 900 18.87 -28.00 -20.79
CA VAL A 900 17.51 -28.25 -21.25
C VAL A 900 17.27 -29.73 -21.52
N THR A 901 18.26 -30.47 -22.03
CA THR A 901 18.14 -31.91 -22.25
C THR A 901 17.93 -32.65 -20.93
N GLU A 902 18.69 -32.28 -19.90
CA GLU A 902 18.49 -32.83 -18.56
C GLU A 902 17.09 -32.52 -17.99
N MET A 903 16.60 -31.29 -18.18
CA MET A 903 15.24 -30.93 -17.78
C MET A 903 14.19 -31.82 -18.46
N LEU A 904 14.35 -32.08 -19.75
CA LEU A 904 13.42 -32.91 -20.54
C LEU A 904 13.47 -34.38 -20.12
N ASP A 905 14.66 -34.91 -19.83
CA ASP A 905 14.84 -36.27 -19.32
C ASP A 905 14.18 -36.45 -17.94
N ILE A 906 14.23 -35.43 -17.08
CA ILE A 906 13.54 -35.45 -15.78
C ILE A 906 12.03 -35.32 -15.95
N ALA A 907 11.58 -34.47 -16.86
CA ALA A 907 10.16 -34.29 -17.17
C ALA A 907 9.52 -35.57 -17.72
N ALA A 908 10.26 -36.35 -18.52
CA ALA A 908 9.77 -37.58 -19.15
C ALA A 908 9.61 -38.77 -18.18
N LYS A 909 10.32 -38.77 -17.04
CA LYS A 909 10.21 -39.79 -15.99
C LYS A 909 8.95 -39.61 -15.16
#